data_AF-A0A819DBU6-F1
#
_entry.id   AF-A0A819DBU6-F1
#
_cell.length_a   1.000
_cell.length_b   1.000
_cell.length_c   1.000
_cell.angle_alpha   90.00
_cell.angle_beta   90.00
_cell.angle_gamma   90.00
#
_symmetry.space_group_name_H-M   'P 1'
#
loop_
_entity.id
_entity.type
_entity.pdbx_description
1 polymer ?
#
loop_
_entity_poly.entity_id
_entity_poly.type
_entity_poly.pdbx_seq_one_letter_code
_entity_poly.pdbx_strand_id
1 'polypeptide(L)'
;MSLLDQNWGAGGAADDEAQDDTQQGRQITTSRDGTLMLIECAPQMFEPLANQMKQDSVIDDDDEDAQLTTGFQLVMRACQRFYQSKIISNDKDLSGIILYGTENSLNAFDFKHIYILHELAQPSAERIIQLENLSEQSRYKSKYDELFGSTQATGYSLNEALWTCSNLFSNSPQRLTIKRIFIFTCNDQPHASNLTLERQAKQRAKDLNDVGIELEVFPILTQTIMRFDFKKFFQDVLMLSDEDLDIRNNQEPTGRLNELLKLVYSKEHKKRAYCTVPFSLGKTADGTPLEFSVSVYNMVRPCPKPTKIKLDMKTNLETKIVTKHYLPETAEILMPSDIQYGLDVSNRRILFDTDEIKAIKKFGDPGFELLGFKSLSCLQPHHYVKPGHFIYPDEKYVEGSSCLFNGLLKKCLEKQMFILCQFSARRNTPPRLVALIPQPEELNKKVKNDRIASNGFHVHYLPYADDMRNLPKNDTSRAANDEVDLFKSVIRGLKFKYRPDRFENPALQTLWRNIEATALNKGEPDEFIDLTVPSIENQNRKIAGFVDELKQMIFPPGYVMGATKKSAAKRKLDSGTSPANSKKSKDDENVDVEAAAKSNLLTKLTIPMLKDYCREKKLKASGTKKQDFIDAIQSHLDNIMSNSTKSTIESAPVAENGPWASFGEHPNAVTNRFYTYERVQEIVAFIQNIAPIKPEVAIICGSGLGGLAELVTNKTVIPYANIPHFPRSTVFGHRSNLVFGILNGVSVVCMQGRFHPYEGYSTAACAFPVRVMHMLGAHTLIVTCAAGGVNKNYDVGDIMLIKDHLNFPSMAGNNPLIGHNEERFGPRFPPVGHAYDRQYSSQMKQIASKHNLELREGVYCGLGGPCYETIAEINMLRSLGGDAVGMSIVHEVTLAAHCGFRILGLALITNKCLSEYDSTVEAVHEEVIRISELKANELQQLVLDFVGAIKNDQK
;
A
#
# COMPACT_ATOMS: atom_id res chain seq x y z
N MET A 1 10.35 23.92 16.82
CA MET A 1 10.74 22.73 16.05
C MET A 1 9.48 22.18 15.38
N SER A 2 9.55 21.76 14.11
CA SER A 2 8.42 21.39 13.23
C SER A 2 7.31 22.46 13.08
N LEU A 3 7.36 23.20 11.98
CA LEU A 3 6.19 23.81 11.35
C LEU A 3 6.16 23.35 9.88
N LEU A 4 4.95 23.15 9.34
CA LEU A 4 4.64 22.90 7.93
C LEU A 4 4.93 21.50 7.37
N ASP A 5 4.17 20.50 7.86
CA ASP A 5 3.52 19.54 6.95
C ASP A 5 2.29 20.26 6.34
N GLN A 6 2.39 20.72 5.09
CA GLN A 6 1.24 21.14 4.28
C GLN A 6 1.42 20.72 2.82
N ASN A 7 1.31 19.41 2.57
CA ASN A 7 1.09 18.89 1.22
C ASN A 7 -0.38 19.08 0.84
N TRP A 8 -0.64 19.82 -0.23
CA TRP A 8 -1.87 19.72 -1.02
C TRP A 8 -1.49 19.14 -2.39
N GLY A 9 -1.75 17.85 -2.59
CA GLY A 9 -1.36 17.17 -3.82
C GLY A 9 -1.62 15.66 -3.82
N ALA A 10 -2.77 15.26 -4.33
CA ALA A 10 -3.03 13.91 -4.87
C ALA A 10 -2.75 12.68 -3.98
N GLY A 11 -3.08 12.77 -2.68
CA GLY A 11 -3.60 11.59 -1.97
C GLY A 11 -4.97 11.23 -2.57
N GLY A 12 -5.25 9.95 -2.77
CA GLY A 12 -6.43 9.53 -3.55
C GLY A 12 -7.76 9.86 -2.87
N ALA A 13 -8.84 9.95 -3.67
CA ALA A 13 -10.23 10.13 -3.22
C ALA A 13 -10.82 8.94 -2.42
N ALA A 14 -9.94 8.18 -1.75
CA ALA A 14 -10.23 7.14 -0.77
C ALA A 14 -9.77 7.52 0.65
N ASP A 15 -8.80 8.44 0.81
CA ASP A 15 -8.27 8.84 2.12
C ASP A 15 -9.05 10.03 2.74
N ASP A 16 -9.72 10.85 1.93
CA ASP A 16 -10.60 11.93 2.42
C ASP A 16 -11.80 11.41 3.21
N GLU A 17 -12.28 10.19 2.93
CA GLU A 17 -13.31 9.52 3.74
C GLU A 17 -12.82 9.23 5.18
N ALA A 18 -11.50 9.20 5.43
CA ALA A 18 -10.91 8.94 6.73
C ALA A 18 -10.48 10.22 7.49
N GLN A 19 -10.26 11.35 6.81
CA GLN A 19 -9.92 12.61 7.48
C GLN A 19 -11.15 13.41 7.93
N ASP A 20 -12.26 13.37 7.18
CA ASP A 20 -13.51 14.09 7.53
C ASP A 20 -14.19 13.51 8.81
N ASP A 21 -13.69 12.37 9.31
CA ASP A 21 -14.03 11.82 10.64
C ASP A 21 -13.54 12.69 11.82
N THR A 22 -12.71 13.71 11.56
CA THR A 22 -12.11 14.56 12.61
C THR A 22 -12.55 16.03 12.60
N GLN A 23 -13.14 16.55 11.52
CA GLN A 23 -13.43 18.00 11.40
C GLN A 23 -14.88 18.41 11.69
N GLN A 24 -15.85 17.49 11.72
CA GLN A 24 -17.24 17.82 12.08
C GLN A 24 -17.67 17.32 13.47
N GLY A 25 -17.24 18.03 14.51
CA GLY A 25 -18.07 18.39 15.68
C GLY A 25 -18.58 17.29 16.63
N ARG A 26 -18.66 16.03 16.22
CA ARG A 26 -18.64 14.90 17.15
C ARG A 26 -17.18 14.62 17.44
N GLN A 27 -16.79 14.88 18.69
CA GLN A 27 -15.82 13.98 19.30
C GLN A 27 -16.28 12.56 18.97
N ILE A 28 -15.42 11.77 18.32
CA ILE A 28 -15.49 10.33 18.51
C ILE A 28 -15.29 10.19 20.02
N THR A 29 -16.39 10.06 20.77
CA THR A 29 -16.33 9.72 22.17
C THR A 29 -15.67 8.36 22.19
N THR A 30 -14.37 8.35 22.48
CA THR A 30 -13.59 7.14 22.71
C THR A 30 -14.20 6.52 23.95
N SER A 31 -15.19 5.66 23.69
CA SER A 31 -15.93 4.90 24.68
C SER A 31 -14.91 4.09 25.45
N ARG A 32 -14.62 4.53 26.68
CA ARG A 32 -13.75 3.78 27.58
C ARG A 32 -14.56 2.64 28.13
N ASP A 33 -14.16 1.42 27.80
CA ASP A 33 -14.75 0.22 28.35
C ASP A 33 -13.97 -0.19 29.60
N GLY A 34 -14.70 -0.67 30.60
CA GLY A 34 -14.14 -1.19 31.84
C GLY A 34 -14.30 -2.70 31.90
N THR A 35 -13.20 -3.43 32.03
CA THR A 35 -13.21 -4.90 32.17
C THR A 35 -12.54 -5.32 33.47
N LEU A 36 -13.29 -6.02 34.33
CA LEU A 36 -12.74 -6.64 35.54
C LEU A 36 -12.65 -8.14 35.35
N MET A 37 -11.46 -8.70 35.58
CA MET A 37 -11.24 -10.14 35.55
C MET A 37 -11.33 -10.66 36.99
N LEU A 38 -12.41 -11.37 37.29
CA LEU A 38 -12.67 -11.97 38.59
C LEU A 38 -12.28 -13.46 38.53
N ILE A 39 -11.31 -13.87 39.35
CA ILE A 39 -10.65 -15.17 39.23
C ILE A 39 -10.83 -15.94 40.54
N GLU A 40 -11.43 -17.13 40.45
CA GLU A 40 -11.54 -18.03 41.60
C GLU A 40 -10.20 -18.69 41.91
N CYS A 41 -9.81 -18.71 43.18
CA CYS A 41 -8.59 -19.33 43.69
C CYS A 41 -8.88 -20.60 44.52
N ALA A 42 -9.91 -21.35 44.11
CA ALA A 42 -10.26 -22.63 44.71
C ALA A 42 -9.11 -23.67 44.56
N PRO A 43 -8.97 -24.65 45.48
CA PRO A 43 -7.94 -25.69 45.39
C PRO A 43 -7.83 -26.36 44.01
N GLN A 44 -8.99 -26.60 43.37
CA GLN A 44 -9.12 -27.25 42.07
C GLN A 44 -8.43 -26.47 40.95
N MET A 45 -8.36 -25.14 41.03
CA MET A 45 -7.67 -24.31 40.02
C MET A 45 -6.14 -24.52 39.99
N PHE A 46 -5.58 -25.13 41.05
CA PHE A 46 -4.16 -25.48 41.16
C PHE A 46 -3.90 -26.97 40.84
N GLU A 47 -4.92 -27.73 40.43
CA GLU A 47 -4.76 -29.07 39.89
C GLU A 47 -4.18 -29.04 38.47
N PRO A 48 -3.55 -30.15 38.01
CA PRO A 48 -3.14 -30.31 36.62
C PRO A 48 -4.28 -30.12 35.62
N LEU A 49 -3.98 -29.52 34.47
CA LEU A 49 -4.92 -29.41 33.35
C LEU A 49 -5.19 -30.79 32.71
N ALA A 50 -6.47 -31.12 32.48
CA ALA A 50 -6.90 -32.43 32.00
C ALA A 50 -6.38 -32.82 30.58
N ASN A 51 -5.86 -31.87 29.81
CA ASN A 51 -5.44 -32.09 28.42
C ASN A 51 -4.08 -32.78 28.26
N GLN A 52 -3.24 -32.84 29.30
CA GLN A 52 -1.92 -33.49 29.23
C GLN A 52 -1.99 -35.03 29.05
N MET A 53 -3.15 -35.67 29.31
CA MET A 53 -3.33 -37.13 29.16
C MET A 53 -3.64 -37.62 27.73
N LYS A 54 -3.61 -36.75 26.71
CA LYS A 54 -3.92 -37.11 25.30
C LYS A 54 -2.76 -36.92 24.31
N GLN A 55 -1.52 -36.74 24.79
CA GLN A 55 -0.33 -36.61 23.93
C GLN A 55 0.27 -37.97 23.53
N ASP A 56 -0.35 -38.59 22.53
CA ASP A 56 0.25 -39.67 21.71
C ASP A 56 0.36 -39.19 20.24
N SER A 57 0.95 -38.00 20.04
CA SER A 57 1.44 -37.55 18.72
C SER A 57 2.34 -36.32 18.84
N VAL A 58 3.54 -36.43 18.25
CA VAL A 58 4.50 -35.38 17.84
C VAL A 58 4.53 -34.12 18.73
N ILE A 59 5.56 -34.04 19.57
CA ILE A 59 5.99 -32.80 20.22
C ILE A 59 6.59 -31.90 19.13
N ASP A 60 5.97 -30.75 18.85
CA ASP A 60 6.68 -29.58 18.33
C ASP A 60 7.25 -28.84 19.56
N ASP A 61 8.55 -28.57 19.58
CA ASP A 61 9.24 -27.99 20.76
C ASP A 61 8.87 -26.50 21.04
N ASP A 62 8.07 -25.87 20.17
CA ASP A 62 7.63 -24.47 20.23
C ASP A 62 6.27 -24.25 20.94
N ASP A 63 5.61 -25.29 21.45
CA ASP A 63 4.24 -25.19 21.97
C ASP A 63 4.20 -24.52 23.37
N GLU A 64 3.91 -23.21 23.44
CA GLU A 64 3.77 -22.44 24.69
C GLU A 64 2.81 -23.09 25.72
N ASP A 65 1.82 -23.84 25.25
CA ASP A 65 0.87 -24.59 26.08
C ASP A 65 1.56 -25.67 26.96
N ALA A 66 2.79 -26.10 26.64
CA ALA A 66 3.55 -27.11 27.40
C ALA A 66 4.07 -26.60 28.77
N GLN A 67 4.23 -25.29 28.95
CA GLN A 67 4.72 -24.69 30.20
C GLN A 67 3.60 -24.46 31.23
N LEU A 68 2.33 -24.51 30.80
CA LEU A 68 1.15 -24.24 31.62
C LEU A 68 0.65 -25.55 32.26
N THR A 69 0.89 -25.75 33.55
CA THR A 69 0.50 -26.99 34.23
C THR A 69 -0.85 -26.91 34.93
N THR A 70 -1.29 -25.72 35.38
CA THR A 70 -2.52 -25.54 36.19
C THR A 70 -3.54 -24.56 35.60
N GLY A 71 -4.79 -24.66 36.03
CA GLY A 71 -5.87 -23.73 35.68
C GLY A 71 -5.56 -22.27 36.07
N PHE A 72 -4.94 -22.05 37.23
CA PHE A 72 -4.52 -20.73 37.68
C PHE A 72 -3.48 -20.10 36.73
N GLN A 73 -2.42 -20.84 36.37
CA GLN A 73 -1.41 -20.34 35.42
C GLN A 73 -1.98 -20.05 34.04
N LEU A 74 -2.89 -20.91 33.55
CA LEU A 74 -3.60 -20.72 32.29
C LEU A 74 -4.37 -19.38 32.28
N VAL A 75 -5.07 -19.05 33.37
CA VAL A 75 -5.77 -17.77 33.51
C VAL A 75 -4.79 -16.60 33.65
N MET A 76 -3.73 -16.70 34.45
CA MET A 76 -2.71 -15.64 34.56
C MET A 76 -2.07 -15.30 33.20
N ARG A 77 -1.69 -16.31 32.41
CA ARG A 77 -1.12 -16.13 31.06
C ARG A 77 -2.17 -15.57 30.09
N ALA A 78 -3.44 -15.95 30.22
CA ALA A 78 -4.53 -15.35 29.44
C ALA A 78 -4.74 -13.86 29.79
N CYS A 79 -4.69 -13.49 31.07
CA CYS A 79 -4.74 -12.10 31.53
C CYS A 79 -3.55 -11.28 31.01
N GLN A 80 -2.34 -11.86 31.00
CA GLN A 80 -1.14 -11.22 30.44
C GLN A 80 -1.33 -10.90 28.95
N ARG A 81 -1.76 -11.89 28.14
CA ARG A 81 -2.03 -11.69 26.71
C ARG A 81 -3.18 -10.72 26.46
N PHE A 82 -4.22 -10.72 27.30
CA PHE A 82 -5.30 -9.73 27.26
C PHE A 82 -4.79 -8.31 27.49
N TYR A 83 -3.88 -8.10 28.47
CA TYR A 83 -3.27 -6.78 28.70
C TYR A 83 -2.40 -6.31 27.53
N GLN A 84 -1.57 -7.19 26.95
CA GLN A 84 -0.81 -6.90 25.74
C GLN A 84 -1.74 -6.54 24.56
N SER A 85 -2.80 -7.33 24.33
CA SER A 85 -3.81 -7.05 23.30
C SER A 85 -4.52 -5.71 23.51
N LYS A 86 -4.84 -5.33 24.76
CA LYS A 86 -5.44 -4.04 25.08
C LYS A 86 -4.52 -2.86 24.76
N ILE A 87 -3.23 -2.95 25.09
CA ILE A 87 -2.24 -1.91 24.73
C ILE A 87 -2.17 -1.72 23.19
N ILE A 88 -2.30 -2.80 22.43
CA ILE A 88 -2.27 -2.80 20.96
C ILE A 88 -3.57 -2.23 20.36
N SER A 89 -4.73 -2.57 20.94
CA SER A 89 -6.05 -2.37 20.32
C SER A 89 -6.80 -1.14 20.81
N ASN A 90 -6.72 -0.79 22.10
CA ASN A 90 -7.40 0.37 22.68
C ASN A 90 -6.74 0.80 24.01
N ASP A 91 -5.81 1.75 23.92
CA ASP A 91 -5.03 2.30 25.03
C ASP A 91 -5.89 2.95 26.14
N LYS A 92 -7.14 3.33 25.85
CA LYS A 92 -8.03 4.07 26.76
C LYS A 92 -8.98 3.21 27.58
N ASP A 93 -9.00 1.89 27.36
CA ASP A 93 -9.81 0.97 28.17
C ASP A 93 -9.17 0.74 29.54
N LEU A 94 -10.02 0.61 30.56
CA LEU A 94 -9.58 0.33 31.93
C LEU A 94 -9.76 -1.16 32.23
N SER A 95 -8.72 -1.78 32.77
CA SER A 95 -8.73 -3.19 33.18
C SER A 95 -8.28 -3.35 34.63
N GLY A 96 -8.88 -4.32 35.32
CA GLY A 96 -8.52 -4.69 36.69
C GLY A 96 -8.63 -6.20 36.90
N ILE A 97 -7.96 -6.71 37.94
CA ILE A 97 -7.91 -8.14 38.28
C ILE A 97 -8.19 -8.30 39.77
N ILE A 98 -9.12 -9.20 40.09
CA ILE A 98 -9.61 -9.46 41.44
C ILE A 98 -9.56 -10.97 41.65
N LEU A 99 -8.91 -11.40 42.72
CA LEU A 99 -8.86 -12.79 43.14
C LEU A 99 -9.87 -12.99 44.28
N TYR A 100 -10.60 -14.11 44.27
CA TYR A 100 -11.46 -14.50 45.38
C TYR A 100 -11.26 -15.97 45.76
N GLY A 101 -11.34 -16.28 47.05
CA GLY A 101 -10.89 -17.56 47.61
C GLY A 101 -9.41 -17.57 48.02
N THR A 102 -8.80 -16.40 48.23
CA THR A 102 -7.45 -16.24 48.80
C THR A 102 -7.47 -16.36 50.33
N GLU A 103 -6.34 -16.67 50.98
CA GLU A 103 -6.27 -16.58 52.45
C GLU A 103 -6.15 -15.11 52.89
N ASN A 104 -5.22 -14.38 52.26
CA ASN A 104 -5.05 -12.94 52.46
C ASN A 104 -6.18 -12.13 51.80
N SER A 105 -6.53 -10.99 52.39
CA SER A 105 -7.52 -10.05 51.84
C SER A 105 -6.91 -8.68 51.60
N LEU A 106 -7.26 -8.06 50.47
CA LEU A 106 -6.89 -6.69 50.14
C LEU A 106 -8.03 -6.05 49.34
N ASN A 107 -8.92 -5.36 50.04
CA ASN A 107 -10.03 -4.62 49.44
C ASN A 107 -10.50 -3.49 50.38
N ALA A 108 -11.21 -2.50 49.83
CA ALA A 108 -11.60 -1.28 50.55
C ALA A 108 -12.64 -1.48 51.68
N PHE A 109 -13.11 -2.71 51.91
CA PHE A 109 -14.25 -3.01 52.77
C PHE A 109 -13.99 -4.13 53.78
N ASP A 110 -12.73 -4.58 53.88
CA ASP A 110 -12.28 -5.66 54.77
C ASP A 110 -13.06 -6.99 54.60
N PHE A 111 -13.58 -7.23 53.39
CA PHE A 111 -14.21 -8.51 53.05
C PHE A 111 -13.16 -9.62 53.02
N LYS A 112 -13.50 -10.77 53.59
CA LYS A 112 -12.57 -11.89 53.72
C LYS A 112 -12.43 -12.65 52.41
N HIS A 113 -11.22 -13.14 52.16
CA HIS A 113 -10.86 -13.97 51.01
C HIS A 113 -11.02 -13.28 49.65
N ILE A 114 -10.88 -11.94 49.61
CA ILE A 114 -10.95 -11.13 48.39
C ILE A 114 -9.72 -10.22 48.31
N TYR A 115 -8.96 -10.37 47.23
CA TYR A 115 -7.72 -9.64 46.98
C TYR A 115 -7.78 -8.90 45.63
N ILE A 116 -7.71 -7.58 45.65
CA ILE A 116 -7.60 -6.75 44.44
C ILE A 116 -6.13 -6.76 43.99
N LEU A 117 -5.82 -7.54 42.96
CA LEU A 117 -4.48 -7.63 42.40
C LEU A 117 -4.14 -6.37 41.59
N HIS A 118 -5.06 -5.96 40.70
CA HIS A 118 -4.95 -4.72 39.93
C HIS A 118 -6.23 -3.90 40.04
N GLU A 119 -6.13 -2.68 40.54
CA GLU A 119 -7.22 -1.70 40.45
C GLU A 119 -7.56 -1.34 38.98
N LEU A 120 -8.78 -0.84 38.77
CA LEU A 120 -9.32 -0.50 37.47
C LEU A 120 -8.60 0.72 36.85
N ALA A 121 -7.58 0.45 36.04
CA ALA A 121 -6.74 1.45 35.38
C ALA A 121 -6.26 0.93 34.01
N GLN A 122 -5.52 1.74 33.26
CA GLN A 122 -4.94 1.29 31.99
C GLN A 122 -3.92 0.15 32.23
N PRO A 123 -3.85 -0.87 31.36
CA PRO A 123 -2.77 -1.85 31.39
C PRO A 123 -1.39 -1.18 31.26
N SER A 124 -0.41 -1.66 32.02
CA SER A 124 0.96 -1.15 32.02
C SER A 124 1.98 -2.28 31.92
N ALA A 125 3.22 -1.93 31.53
CA ALA A 125 4.34 -2.85 31.44
C ALA A 125 4.60 -3.57 32.79
N GLU A 126 4.56 -2.83 33.91
CA GLU A 126 4.71 -3.37 35.27
C GLU A 126 3.64 -4.43 35.60
N ARG A 127 2.38 -4.16 35.25
CA ARG A 127 1.26 -5.10 35.46
C ARG A 127 1.41 -6.37 34.61
N ILE A 128 2.01 -6.27 33.42
CA ILE A 128 2.32 -7.42 32.55
C ILE A 128 3.44 -8.26 33.18
N ILE A 129 4.51 -7.63 33.70
CA ILE A 129 5.58 -8.32 34.45
C ILE A 129 5.01 -9.05 35.67
N GLN A 130 4.09 -8.43 36.41
CA GLN A 130 3.49 -9.03 37.61
C GLN A 130 2.70 -10.31 37.27
N LEU A 131 1.97 -10.32 36.15
CA LEU A 131 1.24 -11.51 35.68
C LEU A 131 2.16 -12.59 35.12
N GLU A 132 3.20 -12.20 34.38
CA GLU A 132 4.22 -13.12 33.88
C GLU A 132 4.87 -13.88 35.05
N ASN A 133 5.31 -13.14 36.08
CA ASN A 133 5.87 -13.68 37.31
C ASN A 133 4.94 -14.68 38.01
N LEU A 134 3.62 -14.48 37.96
CA LEU A 134 2.60 -15.35 38.55
C LEU A 134 2.22 -16.56 37.67
N SER A 135 2.72 -16.62 36.43
CA SER A 135 2.51 -17.75 35.50
C SER A 135 3.72 -18.70 35.43
N GLU A 136 4.93 -18.23 35.77
CA GLU A 136 6.20 -18.98 35.71
C GLU A 136 6.16 -20.38 36.35
N GLN A 137 6.33 -21.43 35.53
CA GLN A 137 6.23 -22.83 35.93
C GLN A 137 7.06 -23.24 37.15
N SER A 138 8.25 -22.66 37.31
CA SER A 138 9.19 -23.00 38.40
C SER A 138 8.94 -22.26 39.72
N ARG A 139 8.12 -21.19 39.73
CA ARG A 139 8.01 -20.27 40.88
C ARG A 139 6.58 -19.82 41.22
N TYR A 140 5.59 -20.05 40.36
CA TYR A 140 4.23 -19.53 40.54
C TYR A 140 3.63 -19.85 41.93
N LYS A 141 3.78 -21.09 42.41
CA LYS A 141 3.20 -21.51 43.69
C LYS A 141 3.84 -20.80 44.89
N SER A 142 5.16 -20.66 44.90
CA SER A 142 5.87 -19.92 45.96
C SER A 142 5.46 -18.44 46.00
N LYS A 143 5.35 -17.79 44.82
CA LYS A 143 4.93 -16.38 44.72
C LYS A 143 3.45 -16.20 45.08
N TYR A 144 2.60 -17.19 44.74
CA TYR A 144 1.19 -17.19 45.13
C TYR A 144 1.06 -17.27 46.66
N ASP A 145 1.73 -18.23 47.30
CA ASP A 145 1.63 -18.45 48.74
C ASP A 145 2.23 -17.27 49.54
N GLU A 146 3.24 -16.57 48.99
CA GLU A 146 3.79 -15.32 49.55
C GLU A 146 2.81 -14.15 49.52
N LEU A 147 2.11 -13.93 48.40
CA LEU A 147 1.23 -12.76 48.21
C LEU A 147 -0.19 -12.98 48.73
N PHE A 148 -0.75 -14.16 48.49
CA PHE A 148 -2.18 -14.44 48.68
C PHE A 148 -2.46 -15.46 49.80
N GLY A 149 -1.42 -16.05 50.37
CA GLY A 149 -1.50 -17.11 51.39
C GLY A 149 -1.93 -18.46 50.80
N SER A 150 -2.37 -19.39 51.64
CA SER A 150 -2.68 -20.75 51.22
C SER A 150 -3.94 -20.86 50.36
N THR A 151 -4.01 -21.92 49.57
CA THR A 151 -5.15 -22.27 48.70
C THR A 151 -6.25 -23.02 49.45
N GLN A 152 -6.29 -22.97 50.79
CA GLN A 152 -7.25 -23.72 51.63
C GLN A 152 -8.37 -22.85 52.22
N ALA A 153 -8.54 -21.61 51.74
CA ALA A 153 -9.58 -20.72 52.20
C ALA A 153 -11.00 -21.29 51.96
N THR A 154 -11.78 -21.43 53.03
CA THR A 154 -13.17 -21.92 52.98
C THR A 154 -14.16 -20.85 53.39
N GLY A 155 -15.31 -20.76 52.71
CA GLY A 155 -16.39 -19.85 53.08
C GLY A 155 -16.32 -18.46 52.44
N TYR A 156 -15.49 -18.28 51.40
CA TYR A 156 -15.51 -17.10 50.54
C TYR A 156 -16.86 -16.94 49.82
N SER A 157 -17.24 -15.70 49.49
CA SER A 157 -18.57 -15.33 48.99
C SER A 157 -18.52 -14.67 47.61
N LEU A 158 -19.22 -15.25 46.62
CA LEU A 158 -19.31 -14.65 45.28
C LEU A 158 -20.10 -13.33 45.29
N ASN A 159 -21.06 -13.17 46.21
CA ASN A 159 -21.78 -11.91 46.41
C ASN A 159 -20.83 -10.76 46.79
N GLU A 160 -19.94 -11.00 47.76
CA GLU A 160 -18.95 -10.02 48.23
C GLU A 160 -17.92 -9.68 47.13
N ALA A 161 -17.52 -10.67 46.34
CA ALA A 161 -16.65 -10.47 45.18
C ALA A 161 -17.33 -9.62 44.09
N LEU A 162 -18.55 -9.95 43.70
CA LEU A 162 -19.35 -9.17 42.74
C LEU A 162 -19.64 -7.74 43.23
N TRP A 163 -19.84 -7.55 44.53
CA TRP A 163 -20.00 -6.23 45.13
C TRP A 163 -18.70 -5.41 45.09
N THR A 164 -17.55 -6.05 45.34
CA THR A 164 -16.22 -5.42 45.18
C THR A 164 -15.99 -4.95 43.73
N CYS A 165 -16.33 -5.79 42.75
CA CYS A 165 -16.30 -5.40 41.33
C CYS A 165 -17.20 -4.19 41.02
N SER A 166 -18.43 -4.20 41.56
CA SER A 166 -19.39 -3.10 41.41
C SER A 166 -18.84 -1.78 41.95
N ASN A 167 -18.17 -1.81 43.10
CA ASN A 167 -17.59 -0.62 43.71
C ASN A 167 -16.43 -0.07 42.87
N LEU A 168 -15.56 -0.91 42.32
CA LEU A 168 -14.46 -0.47 41.45
C LEU A 168 -14.98 0.24 40.18
N PHE A 169 -16.11 -0.19 39.62
CA PHE A 169 -16.77 0.55 38.53
C PHE A 169 -17.42 1.87 38.96
N SER A 170 -17.83 2.01 40.21
CA SER A 170 -18.43 3.23 40.76
C SER A 170 -17.37 4.27 41.15
N ASN A 171 -16.23 3.81 41.67
CA ASN A 171 -15.09 4.65 42.08
C ASN A 171 -14.12 4.95 40.91
N SER A 172 -14.43 4.49 39.70
CA SER A 172 -13.67 4.84 38.50
C SER A 172 -13.59 6.37 38.34
N PRO A 173 -12.39 6.97 38.23
CA PRO A 173 -12.24 8.41 38.02
C PRO A 173 -12.72 8.87 36.63
N GLN A 174 -13.23 7.95 35.81
CA GLN A 174 -13.60 8.17 34.41
C GLN A 174 -14.96 7.53 34.10
N ARG A 175 -15.78 8.20 33.29
CA ARG A 175 -17.08 7.68 32.85
C ARG A 175 -16.88 6.54 31.85
N LEU A 176 -17.22 5.33 32.26
CA LEU A 176 -17.17 4.13 31.43
C LEU A 176 -18.45 4.01 30.58
N THR A 177 -18.30 3.51 29.35
CA THR A 177 -19.40 3.30 28.41
C THR A 177 -19.97 1.89 28.54
N ILE A 178 -19.09 0.89 28.65
CA ILE A 178 -19.45 -0.49 28.94
C ILE A 178 -18.69 -0.94 30.19
N LYS A 179 -19.33 -1.74 31.03
CA LYS A 179 -18.77 -2.33 32.25
C LYS A 179 -18.96 -3.84 32.18
N ARG A 180 -17.89 -4.64 32.20
CA ARG A 180 -17.99 -6.11 32.16
C ARG A 180 -17.16 -6.80 33.23
N ILE A 181 -17.68 -7.90 33.77
CA ILE A 181 -16.97 -8.79 34.68
C ILE A 181 -16.77 -10.13 33.98
N PHE A 182 -15.50 -10.51 33.79
CA PHE A 182 -15.08 -11.80 33.26
C PHE A 182 -14.76 -12.72 34.43
N ILE A 183 -15.58 -13.74 34.65
CA ILE A 183 -15.47 -14.68 35.78
C ILE A 183 -14.74 -15.94 35.29
N PHE A 184 -13.55 -16.20 35.84
CA PHE A 184 -12.77 -17.40 35.57
C PHE A 184 -12.90 -18.36 36.74
N THR A 185 -13.46 -19.55 36.50
CA THR A 185 -13.81 -20.53 37.54
C THR A 185 -13.81 -21.94 36.96
N CYS A 186 -13.51 -22.94 37.79
CA CYS A 186 -13.76 -24.35 37.48
C CYS A 186 -15.03 -24.88 38.19
N ASN A 187 -15.61 -24.14 39.12
CA ASN A 187 -16.72 -24.59 39.97
C ASN A 187 -18.07 -24.25 39.34
N ASP A 188 -18.83 -25.26 38.88
CA ASP A 188 -20.12 -25.05 38.23
C ASP A 188 -21.31 -24.82 39.18
N GLN A 189 -21.10 -25.01 40.49
CA GLN A 189 -22.10 -24.76 41.53
C GLN A 189 -21.47 -24.17 42.81
N PRO A 190 -20.97 -22.91 42.76
CA PRO A 190 -20.50 -22.21 43.96
C PRO A 190 -21.62 -22.13 45.01
N HIS A 191 -21.23 -22.27 46.28
CA HIS A 191 -22.12 -22.27 47.44
C HIS A 191 -23.14 -23.43 47.51
N ALA A 192 -22.90 -24.57 46.84
CA ALA A 192 -23.77 -25.76 46.94
C ALA A 192 -24.08 -26.23 48.38
N SER A 193 -23.20 -25.94 49.35
CA SER A 193 -23.40 -26.23 50.78
C SER A 193 -24.16 -25.15 51.57
N ASN A 194 -24.42 -23.97 50.99
CA ASN A 194 -25.03 -22.82 51.66
C ASN A 194 -25.98 -22.04 50.75
N LEU A 195 -27.26 -22.44 50.77
CA LEU A 195 -28.36 -21.83 50.02
C LEU A 195 -28.54 -20.32 50.25
N THR A 196 -28.09 -19.79 51.39
CA THR A 196 -28.19 -18.35 51.68
C THR A 196 -27.19 -17.55 50.84
N LEU A 197 -25.94 -18.02 50.75
CA LEU A 197 -24.92 -17.41 49.90
C LEU A 197 -25.25 -17.56 48.42
N GLU A 198 -25.81 -18.72 48.02
CA GLU A 198 -26.27 -18.95 46.64
C GLU A 198 -27.34 -17.91 46.21
N ARG A 199 -28.37 -17.71 47.04
CA ARG A 199 -29.43 -16.72 46.78
C ARG A 199 -28.91 -15.29 46.75
N GLN A 200 -28.01 -14.94 47.66
CA GLN A 200 -27.38 -13.62 47.68
C GLN A 200 -26.56 -13.36 46.41
N ALA A 201 -25.77 -14.33 45.95
CA ALA A 201 -24.99 -14.19 44.72
C ALA A 201 -25.88 -14.05 43.47
N LYS A 202 -26.96 -14.85 43.36
CA LYS A 202 -27.94 -14.74 42.26
C LYS A 202 -28.68 -13.41 42.26
N GLN A 203 -29.13 -12.93 43.41
CA GLN A 203 -29.75 -11.60 43.52
C GLN A 203 -28.75 -10.49 43.15
N ARG A 204 -27.50 -10.57 43.62
CA ARG A 204 -26.48 -9.57 43.30
C ARG A 204 -26.16 -9.53 41.81
N ALA A 205 -26.09 -10.68 41.14
CA ALA A 205 -25.91 -10.76 39.69
C ALA A 205 -27.04 -10.04 38.93
N LYS A 206 -28.29 -10.19 39.39
CA LYS A 206 -29.43 -9.45 38.85
C LYS A 206 -29.29 -7.94 39.06
N ASP A 207 -28.96 -7.49 40.26
CA ASP A 207 -28.74 -6.07 40.56
C ASP A 207 -27.67 -5.46 39.62
N LEU A 208 -26.60 -6.20 39.31
CA LEU A 208 -25.55 -5.75 38.40
C LEU A 208 -26.02 -5.63 36.96
N ASN A 209 -26.81 -6.59 36.49
CA ASN A 209 -27.41 -6.54 35.15
C ASN A 209 -28.39 -5.36 35.01
N ASP A 210 -29.20 -5.09 36.03
CA ASP A 210 -30.12 -3.94 36.07
C ASP A 210 -29.36 -2.58 36.08
N VAL A 211 -28.15 -2.56 36.65
CA VAL A 211 -27.20 -1.41 36.60
C VAL A 211 -26.42 -1.33 35.27
N GLY A 212 -26.57 -2.31 34.37
CA GLY A 212 -25.90 -2.36 33.08
C GLY A 212 -24.45 -2.86 33.13
N ILE A 213 -24.11 -3.69 34.12
CA ILE A 213 -22.82 -4.40 34.20
C ILE A 213 -23.02 -5.80 33.62
N GLU A 214 -22.33 -6.11 32.53
CA GLU A 214 -22.44 -7.39 31.82
C GLU A 214 -21.55 -8.44 32.51
N LEU A 215 -22.12 -9.62 32.82
CA LEU A 215 -21.38 -10.76 33.38
C LEU A 215 -21.09 -11.78 32.28
N GLU A 216 -19.86 -12.30 32.24
CA GLU A 216 -19.45 -13.40 31.35
C GLU A 216 -18.61 -14.41 32.14
N VAL A 217 -18.86 -15.70 31.92
CA VAL A 217 -18.20 -16.80 32.66
C VAL A 217 -17.38 -17.66 31.70
N PHE A 218 -16.12 -17.91 32.08
CA PHE A 218 -15.14 -18.70 31.34
C PHE A 218 -14.78 -19.95 32.17
N PRO A 219 -15.36 -21.12 31.82
CA PRO A 219 -15.17 -22.34 32.59
C PRO A 219 -13.82 -23.01 32.27
N ILE A 220 -13.04 -23.29 33.31
CA ILE A 220 -11.69 -23.85 33.21
C ILE A 220 -11.70 -25.36 33.48
N LEU A 221 -11.06 -26.15 32.62
CA LEU A 221 -10.86 -27.59 32.82
C LEU A 221 -9.77 -27.86 33.86
N THR A 222 -10.07 -28.72 34.82
CA THR A 222 -9.09 -29.26 35.78
C THR A 222 -9.16 -30.78 35.76
N GLN A 223 -8.18 -31.47 36.37
CA GLN A 223 -8.17 -32.93 36.44
C GLN A 223 -9.47 -33.51 37.05
N THR A 224 -10.00 -32.85 38.10
CA THR A 224 -11.27 -33.26 38.75
C THR A 224 -12.51 -32.82 37.98
N ILE A 225 -12.46 -31.70 37.23
CA ILE A 225 -13.64 -31.09 36.59
C ILE A 225 -13.50 -31.12 35.06
N MET A 226 -14.00 -32.20 34.46
CA MET A 226 -14.00 -32.43 33.01
C MET A 226 -15.28 -31.96 32.29
N ARG A 227 -16.28 -31.46 33.01
CA ARG A 227 -17.53 -30.88 32.48
C ARG A 227 -17.98 -29.75 33.41
N PHE A 228 -18.58 -28.72 32.82
CA PHE A 228 -19.14 -27.57 33.54
C PHE A 228 -20.60 -27.40 33.11
N ASP A 229 -21.53 -27.46 34.05
CA ASP A 229 -22.97 -27.34 33.77
C ASP A 229 -23.49 -25.96 34.16
N PHE A 230 -23.78 -25.12 33.16
CA PHE A 230 -24.32 -23.78 33.39
C PHE A 230 -25.69 -23.81 34.09
N LYS A 231 -26.46 -24.91 33.97
CA LYS A 231 -27.83 -25.02 34.50
C LYS A 231 -27.89 -25.04 36.03
N LYS A 232 -26.83 -25.50 36.71
CA LYS A 232 -26.82 -25.63 38.18
C LYS A 232 -26.89 -24.29 38.91
N PHE A 233 -26.18 -23.29 38.41
CA PHE A 233 -26.01 -22.00 39.09
C PHE A 233 -25.93 -20.82 38.11
N PHE A 234 -25.10 -20.93 37.06
CA PHE A 234 -24.79 -19.78 36.20
C PHE A 234 -25.89 -19.37 35.23
N GLN A 235 -26.90 -20.21 34.98
CA GLN A 235 -28.11 -19.84 34.23
C GLN A 235 -28.77 -18.59 34.83
N ASP A 236 -28.99 -18.60 36.14
CA ASP A 236 -29.62 -17.50 36.88
C ASP A 236 -28.71 -16.26 37.00
N VAL A 237 -27.38 -16.47 37.02
CA VAL A 237 -26.38 -15.38 37.11
C VAL A 237 -26.22 -14.66 35.79
N LEU A 238 -26.27 -15.39 34.67
CA LEU A 238 -26.08 -14.87 33.31
C LEU A 238 -27.41 -14.52 32.61
N MET A 239 -28.56 -14.79 33.24
CA MET A 239 -29.90 -14.54 32.69
C MET A 239 -30.11 -15.17 31.29
N LEU A 240 -29.62 -16.40 31.09
CA LEU A 240 -29.63 -17.06 29.79
C LEU A 240 -31.04 -17.54 29.40
N SER A 241 -31.41 -17.36 28.13
CA SER A 241 -32.54 -18.08 27.54
C SER A 241 -32.23 -19.57 27.43
N ASP A 242 -33.25 -20.42 27.27
CA ASP A 242 -33.03 -21.87 27.08
C ASP A 242 -32.22 -22.16 25.80
N GLU A 243 -32.37 -21.35 24.73
CA GLU A 243 -31.55 -21.44 23.52
C GLU A 243 -30.08 -21.07 23.79
N ASP A 244 -29.82 -19.99 24.54
CA ASP A 244 -28.47 -19.58 24.93
C ASP A 244 -27.80 -20.57 25.90
N LEU A 245 -28.60 -21.20 26.78
CA LEU A 245 -28.14 -22.24 27.70
C LEU A 245 -27.65 -23.46 26.94
N ASP A 246 -28.43 -23.95 25.98
CA ASP A 246 -28.02 -25.06 25.10
C ASP A 246 -26.80 -24.67 24.26
N ILE A 247 -26.67 -23.41 23.83
CA ILE A 247 -25.47 -22.93 23.15
C ILE A 247 -24.23 -23.03 24.06
N ARG A 248 -24.30 -22.54 25.31
CA ARG A 248 -23.17 -22.54 26.25
C ARG A 248 -22.83 -23.94 26.79
N ASN A 249 -23.81 -24.77 27.09
CA ASN A 249 -23.57 -26.16 27.53
C ASN A 249 -22.96 -27.05 26.41
N ASN A 250 -23.07 -26.64 25.14
CA ASN A 250 -22.35 -27.29 24.02
C ASN A 250 -20.93 -26.72 23.80
N GLN A 251 -20.52 -25.65 24.48
CA GLN A 251 -19.13 -25.19 24.49
C GLN A 251 -18.34 -26.01 25.51
N GLU A 252 -17.36 -26.79 25.04
CA GLU A 252 -16.50 -27.57 25.96
C GLU A 252 -15.70 -26.61 26.86
N PRO A 253 -15.57 -26.90 28.18
CA PRO A 253 -14.76 -26.07 29.06
C PRO A 253 -13.30 -26.06 28.61
N THR A 254 -12.55 -25.03 28.94
CA THR A 254 -11.27 -24.77 28.28
C THR A 254 -10.05 -25.13 29.11
N GLY A 255 -9.07 -25.80 28.47
CA GLY A 255 -7.80 -26.20 29.09
C GLY A 255 -6.59 -25.98 28.19
N ARG A 256 -6.65 -24.96 27.32
CA ARG A 256 -5.60 -24.51 26.38
C ARG A 256 -5.64 -22.99 26.25
N LEU A 257 -4.48 -22.34 26.20
CA LEU A 257 -4.39 -20.88 26.14
C LEU A 257 -5.06 -20.33 24.88
N ASN A 258 -4.78 -20.97 23.74
CA ASN A 258 -5.28 -20.58 22.43
C ASN A 258 -6.80 -20.72 22.24
N GLU A 259 -7.47 -21.54 23.06
CA GLU A 259 -8.93 -21.68 23.06
C GLU A 259 -9.54 -20.65 24.01
N LEU A 260 -8.93 -20.44 25.18
CA LEU A 260 -9.42 -19.50 26.20
C LEU A 260 -9.35 -18.06 25.68
N LEU A 261 -8.24 -17.70 25.03
CA LEU A 261 -8.08 -16.38 24.42
C LEU A 261 -9.12 -16.11 23.32
N LYS A 262 -9.49 -17.12 22.51
CA LYS A 262 -10.56 -16.95 21.51
C LYS A 262 -11.91 -16.65 22.16
N LEU A 263 -12.24 -17.35 23.25
CA LEU A 263 -13.46 -17.08 24.00
C LEU A 263 -13.43 -15.67 24.60
N VAL A 264 -12.35 -15.29 25.29
CA VAL A 264 -12.17 -13.96 25.90
C VAL A 264 -12.28 -12.85 24.84
N TYR A 265 -11.56 -12.94 23.72
CA TYR A 265 -11.63 -11.95 22.64
C TYR A 265 -12.99 -11.92 21.94
N SER A 266 -13.67 -13.06 21.78
CA SER A 266 -15.05 -13.08 21.23
C SER A 266 -16.07 -12.35 22.11
N LYS A 267 -15.78 -12.21 23.41
CA LYS A 267 -16.59 -11.51 24.41
C LYS A 267 -16.04 -10.13 24.79
N GLU A 268 -14.85 -9.76 24.31
CA GLU A 268 -14.22 -8.45 24.55
C GLU A 268 -14.87 -7.33 23.72
N HIS A 269 -15.29 -7.61 22.50
CA HIS A 269 -15.83 -6.57 21.62
C HIS A 269 -17.36 -6.65 21.51
N LYS A 270 -18.06 -5.66 22.08
CA LYS A 270 -19.49 -5.48 21.81
C LYS A 270 -19.67 -5.05 20.34
N LYS A 271 -20.72 -5.54 19.69
CA LYS A 271 -21.09 -5.16 18.31
C LYS A 271 -21.19 -3.63 18.21
N ARG A 272 -20.21 -2.99 17.57
CA ARG A 272 -20.18 -1.54 17.33
C ARG A 272 -20.58 -1.25 15.89
N ALA A 273 -21.77 -0.68 15.71
CA ALA A 273 -22.18 -0.18 14.41
C ALA A 273 -21.27 0.99 13.97
N TYR A 274 -20.86 0.98 12.71
CA TYR A 274 -20.20 2.10 12.03
C TYR A 274 -21.19 3.25 11.85
N CYS A 275 -22.40 2.95 11.39
CA CYS A 275 -23.55 3.83 11.42
C CYS A 275 -24.84 2.99 11.48
N THR A 276 -25.93 3.62 11.93
CA THR A 276 -27.30 3.09 11.78
C THR A 276 -28.04 4.02 10.85
N VAL A 277 -28.66 3.47 9.81
CA VAL A 277 -29.28 4.24 8.72
C VAL A 277 -30.59 3.58 8.27
N PRO A 278 -31.54 4.35 7.71
CA PRO A 278 -32.72 3.78 7.08
C PRO A 278 -32.35 3.03 5.80
N PHE A 279 -33.13 2.00 5.50
CA PHE A 279 -33.15 1.29 4.23
C PHE A 279 -34.51 1.57 3.59
N SER A 280 -34.51 2.37 2.52
CA SER A 280 -35.71 2.73 1.76
C SER A 280 -35.95 1.72 0.64
N LEU A 281 -37.13 1.10 0.64
CA LEU A 281 -37.63 0.24 -0.44
C LEU A 281 -38.41 1.03 -1.50
N GLY A 282 -38.51 2.35 -1.36
CA GLY A 282 -39.34 3.24 -2.17
C GLY A 282 -40.56 3.76 -1.40
N LYS A 283 -41.61 4.15 -2.13
CA LYS A 283 -42.85 4.69 -1.56
C LYS A 283 -44.03 3.78 -1.85
N THR A 284 -44.98 3.68 -0.93
CA THR A 284 -46.26 2.99 -1.16
C THR A 284 -47.14 3.77 -2.13
N ALA A 285 -48.24 3.17 -2.59
CA ALA A 285 -49.20 3.83 -3.48
C ALA A 285 -49.77 5.14 -2.89
N ASP A 286 -49.85 5.24 -1.56
CA ASP A 286 -50.33 6.42 -0.83
C ASP A 286 -49.24 7.48 -0.59
N GLY A 287 -48.02 7.24 -1.10
CA GLY A 287 -46.88 8.15 -0.99
C GLY A 287 -46.03 7.99 0.29
N THR A 288 -46.44 7.15 1.23
CA THR A 288 -45.69 6.86 2.47
C THR A 288 -44.38 6.14 2.14
N PRO A 289 -43.22 6.60 2.66
CA PRO A 289 -41.95 5.90 2.45
C PRO A 289 -41.97 4.54 3.18
N LEU A 290 -41.59 3.46 2.49
CA LEU A 290 -41.49 2.12 3.05
C LEU A 290 -40.04 1.86 3.45
N GLU A 291 -39.74 2.07 4.72
CA GLU A 291 -38.37 2.01 5.24
C GLU A 291 -38.25 1.12 6.47
N PHE A 292 -37.08 0.52 6.65
CA PHE A 292 -36.70 -0.22 7.86
C PHE A 292 -35.29 0.16 8.29
N SER A 293 -34.93 -0.07 9.56
CA SER A 293 -33.63 0.36 10.07
C SER A 293 -32.58 -0.76 9.96
N VAL A 294 -31.37 -0.38 9.51
CA VAL A 294 -30.20 -1.28 9.48
C VAL A 294 -29.00 -0.64 10.17
N SER A 295 -28.31 -1.44 10.96
CA SER A 295 -26.98 -1.13 11.47
C SER A 295 -25.92 -1.67 10.53
N VAL A 296 -24.98 -0.82 10.14
CA VAL A 296 -23.81 -1.12 9.29
C VAL A 296 -22.62 -1.42 10.18
N TYR A 297 -21.87 -2.49 9.89
CA TYR A 297 -20.73 -2.96 10.67
C TYR A 297 -19.48 -3.12 9.81
N ASN A 298 -18.33 -2.79 10.39
CA ASN A 298 -17.02 -3.01 9.76
C ASN A 298 -16.44 -4.33 10.26
N MET A 299 -16.66 -5.41 9.51
CA MET A 299 -16.16 -6.75 9.87
C MET A 299 -14.64 -6.89 9.68
N VAL A 300 -14.07 -6.12 8.77
CA VAL A 300 -12.62 -6.06 8.50
C VAL A 300 -12.24 -4.58 8.42
N ARG A 301 -11.16 -4.20 9.12
CA ARG A 301 -10.57 -2.87 9.07
C ARG A 301 -9.05 -3.02 8.92
N PRO A 302 -8.39 -2.27 8.02
CA PRO A 302 -6.94 -2.14 8.07
C PRO A 302 -6.51 -1.63 9.45
N CYS A 303 -5.52 -2.27 10.06
CA CYS A 303 -4.90 -1.79 11.30
C CYS A 303 -3.66 -0.96 10.90
N PRO A 304 -3.72 0.39 10.92
CA PRO A 304 -2.57 1.24 10.66
C PRO A 304 -1.60 1.22 11.86
N LYS A 305 -0.36 1.65 11.64
CA LYS A 305 0.55 1.96 12.76
C LYS A 305 -0.05 3.10 13.60
N PRO A 306 0.05 3.05 14.94
CA PRO A 306 -0.41 4.13 15.80
C PRO A 306 0.31 5.45 15.47
N THR A 307 -0.40 6.56 15.63
CA THR A 307 0.17 7.90 15.41
C THR A 307 1.12 8.29 16.55
N LYS A 308 2.13 9.10 16.23
CA LYS A 308 3.11 9.56 17.22
C LYS A 308 2.48 10.62 18.13
N ILE A 309 2.60 10.44 19.44
CA ILE A 309 2.20 11.43 20.45
C ILE A 309 3.40 12.37 20.70
N LYS A 310 3.16 13.68 20.77
CA LYS A 310 4.20 14.67 21.12
C LYS A 310 4.31 14.80 22.63
N LEU A 311 5.49 14.54 23.19
CA LEU A 311 5.78 14.63 24.62
C LEU A 311 6.66 15.84 24.94
N ASP A 312 6.56 16.36 26.16
CA ASP A 312 7.55 17.29 26.70
C ASP A 312 8.84 16.55 27.07
N MET A 313 9.99 17.06 26.61
CA MET A 313 11.29 16.37 26.74
C MET A 313 11.76 16.20 28.20
N LYS A 314 11.29 17.03 29.15
CA LYS A 314 11.73 16.98 30.55
C LYS A 314 10.84 16.10 31.42
N THR A 315 9.54 16.08 31.14
CA THR A 315 8.52 15.43 31.96
C THR A 315 7.91 14.18 31.32
N ASN A 316 8.16 13.97 30.02
CA ASN A 316 7.52 12.93 29.19
C ASN A 316 5.98 12.98 29.17
N LEU A 317 5.37 14.10 29.57
CA LEU A 317 3.92 14.29 29.54
C LEU A 317 3.42 14.65 28.15
N GLU A 318 2.21 14.21 27.80
CA GLU A 318 1.56 14.51 26.53
C GLU A 318 1.33 16.01 26.35
N THR A 319 1.69 16.53 25.17
CA THR A 319 1.52 17.94 24.82
C THR A 319 0.27 18.16 23.97
N LYS A 320 -0.62 19.05 24.43
CA LYS A 320 -1.82 19.42 23.69
C LYS A 320 -1.46 20.33 22.50
N ILE A 321 -1.70 19.84 21.29
CA ILE A 321 -1.55 20.63 20.05
C ILE A 321 -2.81 21.48 19.85
N VAL A 322 -2.64 22.78 19.57
CA VAL A 322 -3.72 23.71 19.20
C VAL A 322 -3.30 24.46 17.95
N THR A 323 -3.98 24.19 16.84
CA THR A 323 -3.78 24.89 15.56
C THR A 323 -4.75 26.05 15.45
N LYS A 324 -4.28 27.21 14.99
CA LYS A 324 -5.08 28.40 14.68
C LYS A 324 -4.64 28.98 13.35
N HIS A 325 -5.59 29.46 12.56
CA HIS A 325 -5.32 30.25 11.36
C HIS A 325 -5.30 31.72 11.73
N TYR A 326 -4.45 32.52 11.08
CA TYR A 326 -4.34 33.95 11.31
C TYR A 326 -4.01 34.68 10.02
N LEU A 327 -4.41 35.95 9.91
CA LEU A 327 -4.04 36.80 8.80
C LEU A 327 -2.57 37.23 8.96
N PRO A 328 -1.67 37.00 7.99
CA PRO A 328 -0.24 37.29 8.17
C PRO A 328 0.08 38.77 8.45
N GLU A 329 -0.73 39.69 7.92
CA GLU A 329 -0.51 41.13 8.01
C GLU A 329 -0.89 41.72 9.39
N THR A 330 -2.03 41.30 9.95
CA THR A 330 -2.57 41.84 11.22
C THR A 330 -2.33 40.94 12.42
N ALA A 331 -1.88 39.70 12.20
CA ALA A 331 -1.84 38.61 13.18
C ALA A 331 -3.20 38.28 13.85
N GLU A 332 -4.31 38.76 13.27
CA GLU A 332 -5.66 38.47 13.74
C GLU A 332 -6.04 37.01 13.46
N ILE A 333 -6.70 36.35 14.42
CA ILE A 333 -7.11 34.96 14.30
C ILE A 333 -8.33 34.88 13.38
N LEU A 334 -8.21 34.13 12.28
CA LEU A 334 -9.27 33.92 11.32
C LEU A 334 -10.31 32.93 11.85
N MET A 335 -11.57 33.31 11.78
CA MET A 335 -12.70 32.42 12.02
C MET A 335 -13.03 31.63 10.73
N PRO A 336 -13.73 30.48 10.81
CA PRO A 336 -14.11 29.70 9.63
C PRO A 336 -15.02 30.45 8.64
N SER A 337 -15.67 31.53 9.08
CA SER A 337 -16.44 32.47 8.23
C SER A 337 -15.55 33.31 7.31
N ASP A 338 -14.30 33.50 7.69
CA ASP A 338 -13.38 34.46 7.06
C ASP A 338 -12.49 33.75 6.01
N ILE A 339 -12.71 32.45 5.81
CA ILE A 339 -11.93 31.55 4.96
C ILE A 339 -12.81 31.06 3.81
N GLN A 340 -12.46 31.47 2.59
CA GLN A 340 -13.01 30.94 1.34
C GLN A 340 -12.05 29.95 0.69
N TYR A 341 -12.59 29.01 -0.08
CA TYR A 341 -11.81 28.03 -0.83
C TYR A 341 -11.67 28.49 -2.29
N GLY A 342 -10.48 28.32 -2.87
CA GLY A 342 -10.22 28.67 -4.27
C GLY A 342 -9.81 27.45 -5.09
N LEU A 343 -10.36 27.33 -6.30
CA LEU A 343 -9.86 26.45 -7.34
C LEU A 343 -9.47 27.29 -8.56
N ASP A 344 -8.19 27.27 -8.92
CA ASP A 344 -7.68 27.94 -10.10
C ASP A 344 -7.83 27.02 -11.33
N VAL A 345 -8.67 27.42 -12.28
CA VAL A 345 -8.93 26.67 -13.53
C VAL A 345 -8.51 27.55 -14.71
N SER A 346 -7.40 27.17 -15.35
CA SER A 346 -6.71 28.04 -16.32
C SER A 346 -6.45 29.43 -15.71
N ASN A 347 -6.82 30.52 -16.37
CA ASN A 347 -6.59 31.89 -15.90
C ASN A 347 -7.75 32.44 -15.04
N ARG A 348 -8.58 31.57 -14.44
CA ARG A 348 -9.73 31.99 -13.62
C ARG A 348 -9.74 31.28 -12.27
N ARG A 349 -9.63 32.08 -11.21
CA ARG A 349 -9.90 31.64 -9.83
C ARG A 349 -11.41 31.53 -9.61
N ILE A 350 -11.86 30.35 -9.23
CA ILE A 350 -13.23 30.09 -8.81
C ILE A 350 -13.20 30.01 -7.28
N LEU A 351 -13.91 30.93 -6.62
CA LEU A 351 -14.06 30.94 -5.17
C LEU A 351 -15.33 30.18 -4.78
N PHE A 352 -15.27 29.48 -3.65
CA PHE A 352 -16.37 28.75 -3.06
C PHE A 352 -16.47 29.04 -1.56
N ASP A 353 -17.69 29.30 -1.09
CA ASP A 353 -17.97 29.37 0.34
C ASP A 353 -18.04 27.96 0.96
N THR A 354 -17.86 27.88 2.29
CA THR A 354 -17.94 26.59 3.03
C THR A 354 -19.24 25.84 2.79
N ASP A 355 -20.35 26.55 2.58
CA ASP A 355 -21.67 25.97 2.35
C ASP A 355 -21.90 25.55 0.89
N GLU A 356 -21.24 26.20 -0.07
CA GLU A 356 -21.24 25.76 -1.48
C GLU A 356 -20.50 24.43 -1.63
N ILE A 357 -19.35 24.26 -0.96
CA ILE A 357 -18.64 22.96 -0.94
C ILE A 357 -19.52 21.85 -0.33
N LYS A 358 -20.25 22.14 0.76
CA LYS A 358 -21.20 21.18 1.34
C LYS A 358 -22.35 20.86 0.38
N ALA A 359 -22.85 21.87 -0.34
CA ALA A 359 -23.93 21.71 -1.32
C ALA A 359 -23.50 20.88 -2.55
N ILE A 360 -22.30 21.09 -3.08
CA ILE A 360 -21.73 20.30 -4.20
C ILE A 360 -21.64 18.81 -3.84
N LYS A 361 -21.34 18.47 -2.58
CA LYS A 361 -21.31 17.09 -2.09
C LYS A 361 -22.69 16.53 -1.67
N LYS A 362 -23.78 17.29 -1.77
CA LYS A 362 -25.11 16.90 -1.25
C LYS A 362 -26.01 16.31 -2.35
N PHE A 363 -26.14 14.99 -2.35
CA PHE A 363 -26.97 14.24 -3.30
C PHE A 363 -28.26 13.64 -2.70
N GLY A 364 -28.34 13.50 -1.37
CA GLY A 364 -29.47 12.89 -0.68
C GLY A 364 -29.24 12.81 0.84
N ASP A 365 -30.17 12.22 1.56
CA ASP A 365 -30.00 11.87 2.98
C ASP A 365 -29.25 10.53 3.15
N PRO A 366 -28.68 10.25 4.35
CA PRO A 366 -27.94 9.03 4.60
C PRO A 366 -28.88 7.81 4.67
N GLY A 367 -28.53 6.73 3.99
CA GLY A 367 -29.40 5.57 3.84
C GLY A 367 -28.92 4.58 2.81
N PHE A 368 -29.65 3.47 2.72
CA PHE A 368 -29.70 2.61 1.52
C PHE A 368 -30.97 2.93 0.75
N GLU A 369 -30.87 3.12 -0.56
CA GLU A 369 -32.00 3.25 -1.46
C GLU A 369 -32.01 2.05 -2.43
N LEU A 370 -33.12 1.31 -2.48
CA LEU A 370 -33.28 0.15 -3.35
C LEU A 370 -33.35 0.56 -4.83
N LEU A 371 -32.44 0.05 -5.65
CA LEU A 371 -32.48 0.19 -7.11
C LEU A 371 -33.03 -1.07 -7.80
N GLY A 372 -32.84 -2.26 -7.19
CA GLY A 372 -33.42 -3.51 -7.70
C GLY A 372 -32.68 -4.76 -7.25
N PHE A 373 -32.84 -5.86 -7.99
CA PHE A 373 -32.23 -7.16 -7.70
C PHE A 373 -31.52 -7.69 -8.96
N LYS A 374 -30.35 -8.31 -8.80
CA LYS A 374 -29.57 -8.87 -9.92
C LYS A 374 -28.92 -10.19 -9.51
N SER A 375 -28.66 -11.07 -10.47
CA SER A 375 -28.10 -12.41 -10.19
C SER A 375 -26.68 -12.33 -9.63
N LEU A 376 -26.35 -13.19 -8.68
CA LEU A 376 -25.00 -13.28 -8.11
C LEU A 376 -23.91 -13.56 -9.17
N SER A 377 -24.26 -14.24 -10.28
CA SER A 377 -23.34 -14.48 -11.39
C SER A 377 -22.88 -13.21 -12.12
N CYS A 378 -23.59 -12.09 -11.96
CA CYS A 378 -23.17 -10.80 -12.53
C CYS A 378 -22.06 -10.12 -11.72
N LEU A 379 -21.80 -10.55 -10.48
CA LEU A 379 -20.70 -10.03 -9.66
C LEU A 379 -19.41 -10.77 -10.01
N GLN A 380 -18.37 -10.02 -10.32
CA GLN A 380 -17.05 -10.57 -10.63
C GLN A 380 -16.10 -10.30 -9.44
N PRO A 381 -15.31 -11.28 -8.97
CA PRO A 381 -14.40 -11.08 -7.85
C PRO A 381 -13.36 -9.96 -8.06
N HIS A 382 -13.05 -9.62 -9.31
CA HIS A 382 -12.12 -8.56 -9.68
C HIS A 382 -12.74 -7.15 -9.73
N HIS A 383 -14.05 -7.00 -9.49
CA HIS A 383 -14.71 -5.70 -9.31
C HIS A 383 -14.56 -5.14 -7.88
N TYR A 384 -13.58 -5.62 -7.11
CA TYR A 384 -13.30 -5.12 -5.77
C TYR A 384 -12.73 -3.68 -5.82
N VAL A 385 -13.41 -2.74 -5.15
CA VAL A 385 -12.96 -1.34 -5.01
C VAL A 385 -12.33 -1.08 -3.65
N LYS A 386 -13.08 -1.33 -2.57
CA LYS A 386 -12.66 -1.07 -1.18
C LYS A 386 -13.29 -2.10 -0.22
N PRO A 387 -12.80 -2.22 1.04
CA PRO A 387 -13.37 -3.15 2.02
C PRO A 387 -14.88 -2.95 2.18
N GLY A 388 -15.61 -4.06 2.10
CA GLY A 388 -17.06 -4.06 2.25
C GLY A 388 -17.51 -3.98 3.71
N HIS A 389 -18.77 -3.61 3.91
CA HIS A 389 -19.42 -3.65 5.22
C HIS A 389 -20.29 -4.90 5.37
N PHE A 390 -20.88 -5.07 6.55
CA PHE A 390 -21.94 -6.05 6.81
C PHE A 390 -23.14 -5.32 7.42
N ILE A 391 -24.36 -5.63 6.98
CA ILE A 391 -25.59 -5.04 7.55
C ILE A 391 -26.41 -6.07 8.32
N TYR A 392 -27.02 -5.59 9.40
CA TYR A 392 -27.92 -6.34 10.27
C TYR A 392 -29.10 -5.43 10.66
N PRO A 393 -30.34 -5.95 10.82
CA PRO A 393 -31.49 -5.13 11.18
C PRO A 393 -31.33 -4.51 12.57
N ASP A 394 -32.00 -3.38 12.79
CA ASP A 394 -32.03 -2.70 14.09
C ASP A 394 -33.47 -2.34 14.51
N GLU A 395 -34.04 -3.15 15.41
CA GLU A 395 -35.39 -2.94 15.96
C GLU A 395 -35.53 -1.65 16.79
N LYS A 396 -34.43 -1.05 17.26
CA LYS A 396 -34.50 0.08 18.21
C LYS A 396 -35.09 1.36 17.63
N TYR A 397 -35.02 1.51 16.31
CA TYR A 397 -35.46 2.72 15.60
C TYR A 397 -36.73 2.51 14.79
N VAL A 398 -36.94 1.30 14.25
CA VAL A 398 -38.12 0.93 13.47
C VAL A 398 -38.48 -0.52 13.81
N GLU A 399 -39.59 -0.70 14.53
CA GLU A 399 -40.09 -2.02 14.90
C GLU A 399 -40.52 -2.81 13.65
N GLY A 400 -40.22 -4.12 13.63
CA GLY A 400 -40.48 -5.02 12.52
C GLY A 400 -39.37 -5.09 11.46
N SER A 401 -38.27 -4.34 11.64
CA SER A 401 -37.13 -4.30 10.71
C SER A 401 -36.53 -5.68 10.44
N SER A 402 -36.40 -6.53 11.46
CA SER A 402 -35.84 -7.88 11.38
C SER A 402 -36.75 -8.83 10.63
N CYS A 403 -38.07 -8.66 10.72
CA CYS A 403 -39.04 -9.49 9.98
C CYS A 403 -38.86 -9.27 8.47
N LEU A 404 -38.83 -8.00 8.05
CA LEU A 404 -38.65 -7.61 6.65
C LEU A 404 -37.26 -7.97 6.12
N PHE A 405 -36.21 -7.69 6.90
CA PHE A 405 -34.83 -8.04 6.58
C PHE A 405 -34.64 -9.55 6.40
N ASN A 406 -35.16 -10.37 7.32
CA ASN A 406 -35.04 -11.84 7.23
C ASN A 406 -35.85 -12.40 6.06
N GLY A 407 -37.00 -11.80 5.74
CA GLY A 407 -37.79 -12.11 4.54
C GLY A 407 -36.99 -11.84 3.25
N LEU A 408 -36.38 -10.65 3.14
CA LEU A 408 -35.50 -10.29 2.03
C LEU A 408 -34.30 -11.23 1.92
N LEU A 409 -33.61 -11.50 3.03
CA LEU A 409 -32.44 -12.37 3.07
C LEU A 409 -32.78 -13.78 2.57
N LYS A 410 -33.85 -14.38 3.10
CA LYS A 410 -34.33 -15.70 2.69
C LYS A 410 -34.65 -15.74 1.19
N LYS A 411 -35.33 -14.73 0.65
CA LYS A 411 -35.69 -14.69 -0.78
C LYS A 411 -34.50 -14.43 -1.70
N CYS A 412 -33.50 -13.66 -1.26
CA CYS A 412 -32.26 -13.45 -2.00
C CYS A 412 -31.41 -14.74 -2.06
N LEU A 413 -31.32 -15.49 -0.95
CA LEU A 413 -30.69 -16.81 -0.90
C LEU A 413 -31.40 -17.84 -1.79
N GLU A 414 -32.74 -17.95 -1.68
CA GLU A 414 -33.55 -18.87 -2.51
C GLU A 414 -33.39 -18.60 -4.02
N LYS A 415 -33.29 -17.34 -4.43
CA LYS A 415 -33.19 -16.94 -5.85
C LYS A 415 -31.76 -16.76 -6.37
N GLN A 416 -30.73 -16.86 -5.53
CA GLN A 416 -29.32 -16.57 -5.86
C GLN A 416 -29.13 -15.14 -6.45
N MET A 417 -29.77 -14.16 -5.81
CA MET A 417 -29.75 -12.75 -6.20
C MET A 417 -29.06 -11.90 -5.12
N PHE A 418 -28.43 -10.81 -5.54
CA PHE A 418 -28.04 -9.71 -4.66
C PHE A 418 -28.98 -8.51 -4.85
N ILE A 419 -29.05 -7.64 -3.84
CA ILE A 419 -29.80 -6.39 -3.92
C ILE A 419 -28.87 -5.28 -4.42
N LEU A 420 -29.25 -4.58 -5.48
CA LEU A 420 -28.54 -3.40 -5.96
C LEU A 420 -29.12 -2.17 -5.23
N CYS A 421 -28.26 -1.44 -4.52
CA CYS A 421 -28.64 -0.25 -3.78
C CYS A 421 -27.69 0.91 -4.06
N GLN A 422 -28.21 2.12 -3.86
CA GLN A 422 -27.41 3.32 -3.64
C GLN A 422 -27.16 3.47 -2.14
N PHE A 423 -25.93 3.75 -1.72
CA PHE A 423 -25.56 3.87 -0.31
C PHE A 423 -24.83 5.19 -0.02
N SER A 424 -25.32 5.90 1.00
CA SER A 424 -24.72 7.11 1.56
C SER A 424 -24.59 6.96 3.08
N ALA A 425 -23.37 6.83 3.59
CA ALA A 425 -23.14 6.61 5.02
C ALA A 425 -23.36 7.86 5.90
N ARG A 426 -23.22 9.06 5.33
CA ARG A 426 -23.23 10.36 6.03
C ARG A 426 -23.87 11.43 5.15
N ARG A 427 -24.21 12.59 5.75
CA ARG A 427 -24.71 13.76 5.02
C ARG A 427 -23.57 14.42 4.25
N ASN A 428 -23.91 15.07 3.13
CA ASN A 428 -22.96 15.77 2.25
C ASN A 428 -21.82 14.83 1.77
N THR A 429 -22.15 13.58 1.46
CA THR A 429 -21.25 12.60 0.85
C THR A 429 -21.86 12.12 -0.47
N PRO A 430 -21.09 12.04 -1.57
CA PRO A 430 -21.57 11.44 -2.81
C PRO A 430 -21.96 9.97 -2.60
N PRO A 431 -23.10 9.52 -3.16
CA PRO A 431 -23.56 8.15 -3.03
C PRO A 431 -22.64 7.18 -3.77
N ARG A 432 -22.56 5.93 -3.28
CA ARG A 432 -21.89 4.84 -3.97
C ARG A 432 -22.87 3.74 -4.32
N LEU A 433 -22.72 3.15 -5.52
CA LEU A 433 -23.44 1.92 -5.88
C LEU A 433 -22.87 0.73 -5.11
N VAL A 434 -23.75 -0.06 -4.49
CA VAL A 434 -23.38 -1.23 -3.70
C VAL A 434 -24.26 -2.43 -4.06
N ALA A 435 -23.64 -3.61 -4.00
CA ALA A 435 -24.30 -4.90 -4.08
C ALA A 435 -24.43 -5.50 -2.67
N LEU A 436 -25.64 -5.75 -2.22
CA LEU A 436 -25.92 -6.43 -0.95
C LEU A 436 -26.01 -7.93 -1.21
N ILE A 437 -24.90 -8.62 -0.94
CA ILE A 437 -24.73 -10.05 -1.15
C ILE A 437 -25.32 -10.79 0.06
N PRO A 438 -26.34 -11.65 -0.10
CA PRO A 438 -26.94 -12.38 1.01
C PRO A 438 -25.97 -13.43 1.57
N GLN A 439 -25.84 -13.48 2.89
CA GLN A 439 -25.03 -14.47 3.60
C GLN A 439 -25.91 -15.35 4.51
N PRO A 440 -25.88 -16.68 4.36
CA PRO A 440 -26.49 -17.60 5.31
C PRO A 440 -25.66 -17.66 6.60
N GLU A 441 -26.26 -18.13 7.69
CA GLU A 441 -25.50 -18.44 8.89
C GLU A 441 -24.66 -19.71 8.69
N GLU A 442 -23.36 -19.63 9.01
CA GLU A 442 -22.45 -20.78 9.00
C GLU A 442 -21.96 -21.11 10.41
N LEU A 443 -22.26 -22.32 10.86
CA LEU A 443 -21.75 -22.89 12.10
C LEU A 443 -20.56 -23.83 11.82
N ASN A 444 -19.56 -23.81 12.69
CA ASN A 444 -18.40 -24.68 12.59
C ASN A 444 -18.80 -26.14 12.80
N LYS A 445 -18.47 -27.00 11.84
CA LYS A 445 -18.80 -28.43 11.87
C LYS A 445 -17.90 -29.25 12.82
N LYS A 446 -16.80 -28.66 13.32
CA LYS A 446 -15.84 -29.33 14.23
C LYS A 446 -16.02 -28.92 15.70
N VAL A 447 -16.48 -27.71 15.96
CA VAL A 447 -16.78 -27.17 17.29
C VAL A 447 -18.23 -26.74 17.24
N LYS A 448 -19.12 -27.45 17.92
CA LYS A 448 -20.56 -27.12 17.90
C LYS A 448 -20.75 -25.67 18.36
N ASN A 449 -21.61 -24.94 17.64
CA ASN A 449 -22.02 -23.56 17.94
C ASN A 449 -20.92 -22.48 17.90
N ASP A 450 -19.72 -22.78 17.40
CA ASP A 450 -18.76 -21.75 16.98
C ASP A 450 -19.25 -21.12 15.66
N ARG A 451 -19.71 -19.86 15.70
CA ARG A 451 -20.35 -19.16 14.58
C ARG A 451 -19.28 -18.58 13.65
N ILE A 452 -19.09 -19.20 12.49
CA ILE A 452 -18.13 -18.76 11.46
C ILE A 452 -18.64 -17.53 10.72
N ALA A 453 -19.93 -17.52 10.36
CA ALA A 453 -20.56 -16.43 9.63
C ALA A 453 -21.96 -16.12 10.20
N SER A 454 -22.25 -14.84 10.43
CA SER A 454 -23.58 -14.38 10.83
C SER A 454 -24.50 -14.25 9.62
N ASN A 455 -25.80 -14.50 9.80
CA ASN A 455 -26.82 -14.21 8.80
C ASN A 455 -26.95 -12.70 8.56
N GLY A 456 -27.00 -12.27 7.31
CA GLY A 456 -27.13 -10.86 6.95
C GLY A 456 -26.76 -10.58 5.49
N PHE A 457 -26.41 -9.34 5.17
CA PHE A 457 -25.88 -9.00 3.84
C PHE A 457 -24.49 -8.36 3.93
N HIS A 458 -23.60 -8.77 3.03
CA HIS A 458 -22.35 -8.09 2.77
C HIS A 458 -22.56 -6.93 1.80
N VAL A 459 -22.14 -5.73 2.18
CA VAL A 459 -22.14 -4.53 1.35
C VAL A 459 -20.88 -4.53 0.50
N HIS A 460 -21.00 -4.90 -0.77
CA HIS A 460 -19.89 -4.91 -1.73
C HIS A 460 -19.95 -3.65 -2.61
N TYR A 461 -18.91 -2.82 -2.55
CA TYR A 461 -18.81 -1.61 -3.36
C TYR A 461 -18.56 -1.93 -4.83
N LEU A 462 -19.39 -1.38 -5.72
CA LEU A 462 -19.26 -1.55 -7.16
C LEU A 462 -18.41 -0.41 -7.76
N PRO A 463 -17.53 -0.70 -8.74
CA PRO A 463 -16.75 0.33 -9.43
C PRO A 463 -17.63 1.17 -10.34
N TYR A 464 -17.33 2.47 -10.41
CA TYR A 464 -17.75 3.31 -11.53
C TYR A 464 -16.80 3.11 -12.72
N ALA A 465 -17.12 3.71 -13.86
CA ALA A 465 -16.28 3.65 -15.06
C ALA A 465 -14.86 4.19 -14.78
N ASP A 466 -14.75 5.24 -13.96
CA ASP A 466 -13.48 5.89 -13.58
C ASP A 466 -12.56 5.02 -12.70
N ASP A 467 -13.15 4.04 -11.98
CA ASP A 467 -12.41 3.07 -11.17
C ASP A 467 -11.79 1.95 -12.04
N MET A 468 -12.33 1.73 -13.26
CA MET A 468 -11.88 0.67 -14.17
C MET A 468 -10.66 1.11 -14.99
N ARG A 469 -9.70 0.19 -15.19
CA ARG A 469 -8.46 0.45 -15.94
C ARG A 469 -8.34 -0.49 -17.14
N ASN A 470 -8.16 0.10 -18.32
CA ASN A 470 -7.93 -0.65 -19.55
C ASN A 470 -6.51 -1.25 -19.55
N LEU A 471 -6.40 -2.55 -19.80
CA LEU A 471 -5.13 -3.26 -19.91
C LEU A 471 -4.77 -3.49 -21.39
N PRO A 472 -3.48 -3.39 -21.78
CA PRO A 472 -3.05 -3.74 -23.13
C PRO A 472 -3.29 -5.23 -23.40
N LYS A 473 -3.75 -5.57 -24.60
CA LYS A 473 -3.94 -6.96 -25.04
C LYS A 473 -2.58 -7.59 -25.31
N ASN A 474 -2.08 -8.37 -24.36
CA ASN A 474 -0.95 -9.27 -24.61
C ASN A 474 -1.44 -10.52 -25.32
N ASP A 475 -0.79 -10.88 -26.43
CA ASP A 475 -1.12 -12.07 -27.21
C ASP A 475 -0.52 -13.32 -26.55
N THR A 476 -1.22 -13.87 -25.56
CA THR A 476 -0.76 -15.00 -24.76
C THR A 476 -1.18 -16.34 -25.36
N SER A 477 -0.23 -17.11 -25.85
CA SER A 477 -0.44 -18.51 -26.23
C SER A 477 -0.89 -19.34 -25.02
N ARG A 478 -1.97 -20.12 -25.17
CA ARG A 478 -2.46 -21.04 -24.14
C ARG A 478 -1.48 -22.21 -23.96
N ALA A 479 -1.16 -22.53 -22.70
CA ALA A 479 -0.36 -23.70 -22.33
C ALA A 479 -0.99 -25.02 -22.79
N ALA A 480 -0.16 -26.03 -23.04
CA ALA A 480 -0.60 -27.38 -23.39
C ALA A 480 -1.26 -28.09 -22.19
N ASN A 481 -2.11 -29.08 -22.46
CA ASN A 481 -2.84 -29.79 -21.41
C ASN A 481 -1.88 -30.51 -20.44
N ASP A 482 -0.80 -31.08 -20.97
CA ASP A 482 0.19 -31.85 -20.18
C ASP A 482 0.98 -30.94 -19.22
N GLU A 483 1.34 -29.73 -19.67
CA GLU A 483 1.94 -28.67 -18.83
C GLU A 483 0.99 -28.25 -17.70
N VAL A 484 -0.29 -28.08 -18.04
CA VAL A 484 -1.35 -27.73 -17.08
C VAL A 484 -1.58 -28.84 -16.07
N ASP A 485 -1.54 -30.12 -16.47
CA ASP A 485 -1.75 -31.26 -15.59
C ASP A 485 -0.56 -31.51 -14.66
N LEU A 486 0.68 -31.28 -15.12
CA LEU A 486 1.84 -31.25 -14.22
C LEU A 486 1.76 -30.08 -13.23
N PHE A 487 1.34 -28.88 -13.68
CA PHE A 487 1.18 -27.73 -12.78
C PHE A 487 0.08 -27.95 -11.73
N LYS A 488 -1.00 -28.68 -12.06
CA LYS A 488 -1.99 -29.15 -11.07
C LYS A 488 -1.38 -30.09 -10.02
N SER A 489 -0.30 -30.82 -10.33
CA SER A 489 0.43 -31.63 -9.34
C SER A 489 1.23 -30.75 -8.37
N VAL A 490 1.91 -29.72 -8.87
CA VAL A 490 2.58 -28.70 -8.04
C VAL A 490 1.58 -28.00 -7.11
N ILE A 491 0.43 -27.55 -7.64
CA ILE A 491 -0.64 -26.93 -6.84
C ILE A 491 -1.15 -27.89 -5.75
N ARG A 492 -1.30 -29.19 -6.05
CA ARG A 492 -1.71 -30.19 -5.04
C ARG A 492 -0.67 -30.36 -3.93
N GLY A 493 0.63 -30.35 -4.26
CA GLY A 493 1.71 -30.44 -3.26
C GLY A 493 1.81 -29.22 -2.34
N LEU A 494 1.47 -28.02 -2.84
CA LEU A 494 1.50 -26.76 -2.08
C LEU A 494 0.16 -26.37 -1.44
N LYS A 495 -0.91 -27.15 -1.65
CA LYS A 495 -2.25 -26.82 -1.15
C LYS A 495 -2.30 -26.83 0.38
N PHE A 496 -2.67 -25.70 0.98
CA PHE A 496 -2.95 -25.58 2.41
C PHE A 496 -4.34 -24.98 2.65
N LYS A 497 -4.87 -25.14 3.86
CA LYS A 497 -6.12 -24.46 4.27
C LYS A 497 -5.79 -23.04 4.70
N TYR A 498 -6.07 -22.07 3.83
CA TYR A 498 -6.03 -20.65 4.19
C TYR A 498 -7.02 -20.35 5.32
N ARG A 499 -6.59 -19.50 6.26
CA ARG A 499 -7.44 -18.80 7.22
C ARG A 499 -6.86 -17.38 7.40
N PRO A 500 -7.69 -16.33 7.48
CA PRO A 500 -7.20 -14.96 7.67
C PRO A 500 -6.44 -14.74 8.99
N ASP A 501 -6.80 -15.46 10.05
CA ASP A 501 -6.25 -15.32 11.40
C ASP A 501 -4.88 -15.99 11.61
N ARG A 502 -4.30 -16.60 10.57
CA ARG A 502 -2.97 -17.25 10.63
C ARG A 502 -1.80 -16.33 10.31
N PHE A 503 -2.08 -15.12 9.82
CA PHE A 503 -1.05 -14.20 9.34
C PHE A 503 -1.16 -12.90 10.11
N GLU A 504 -0.19 -12.66 10.99
CA GLU A 504 -0.05 -11.40 11.70
C GLU A 504 0.64 -10.37 10.81
N ASN A 505 0.49 -9.07 11.11
CA ASN A 505 1.15 -8.00 10.38
C ASN A 505 2.57 -7.81 10.92
N PRO A 506 3.65 -8.17 10.17
CA PRO A 506 5.02 -8.12 10.68
C PRO A 506 5.42 -6.71 11.14
N ALA A 507 5.00 -5.69 10.37
CA ALA A 507 5.35 -4.31 10.64
C ALA A 507 4.66 -3.72 11.89
N LEU A 508 3.54 -4.32 12.35
CA LEU A 508 2.93 -4.01 13.64
C LEU A 508 3.58 -4.82 14.76
N GLN A 509 3.84 -6.12 14.56
CA GLN A 509 4.45 -6.95 15.61
C GLN A 509 5.85 -6.46 15.96
N THR A 510 6.70 -6.17 14.98
CA THR A 510 8.02 -5.55 15.23
C THR A 510 7.90 -4.22 15.99
N LEU A 511 6.89 -3.39 15.70
CA LEU A 511 6.68 -2.14 16.42
C LEU A 511 6.30 -2.39 17.89
N TRP A 512 5.35 -3.28 18.15
CA TRP A 512 4.87 -3.56 19.50
C TRP A 512 5.90 -4.30 20.35
N ARG A 513 6.68 -5.23 19.78
CA ARG A 513 7.81 -5.87 20.49
C ARG A 513 8.91 -4.86 20.85
N ASN A 514 9.21 -3.90 19.99
CA ASN A 514 10.14 -2.83 20.31
C ASN A 514 9.61 -1.88 21.41
N ILE A 515 8.32 -1.54 21.38
CA ILE A 515 7.67 -0.73 22.43
C ILE A 515 7.65 -1.51 23.76
N GLU A 516 7.30 -2.79 23.73
CA GLU A 516 7.30 -3.70 24.88
C GLU A 516 8.69 -3.81 25.50
N ALA A 517 9.73 -4.09 24.70
CA ALA A 517 11.10 -4.16 25.18
C ALA A 517 11.56 -2.84 25.82
N THR A 518 11.26 -1.71 25.17
CA THR A 518 11.58 -0.36 25.69
C THR A 518 10.85 -0.07 27.00
N ALA A 519 9.54 -0.38 27.09
CA ALA A 519 8.72 -0.13 28.27
C ALA A 519 9.07 -1.06 29.46
N LEU A 520 9.56 -2.26 29.17
CA LEU A 520 10.02 -3.25 30.16
C LEU A 520 11.51 -3.09 30.52
N ASN A 521 12.24 -2.18 29.88
CA ASN A 521 13.71 -2.08 29.94
C ASN A 521 14.45 -3.40 29.62
N LYS A 522 13.89 -4.23 28.71
CA LYS A 522 14.61 -5.37 28.14
C LYS A 522 15.73 -4.85 27.24
N GLY A 523 16.90 -5.50 27.26
CA GLY A 523 18.05 -5.10 26.46
C GLY A 523 17.85 -5.29 24.95
N GLU A 524 17.08 -6.32 24.57
CA GLU A 524 16.72 -6.65 23.19
C GLU A 524 15.23 -7.06 23.13
N PRO A 525 14.54 -6.85 21.99
CA PRO A 525 13.17 -7.30 21.79
C PRO A 525 13.10 -8.81 21.54
N ASP A 526 12.00 -9.44 21.97
CA ASP A 526 11.75 -10.87 21.72
C ASP A 526 11.66 -11.13 20.21
N GLU A 527 12.28 -12.23 19.73
CA GLU A 527 12.30 -12.56 18.30
C GLU A 527 10.90 -12.77 17.72
N PHE A 528 10.66 -12.24 16.52
CA PHE A 528 9.39 -12.38 15.79
C PHE A 528 9.60 -13.15 14.49
N ILE A 529 8.93 -14.29 14.34
CA ILE A 529 8.94 -15.12 13.14
C ILE A 529 7.90 -14.59 12.15
N ASP A 530 8.34 -14.09 10.99
CA ASP A 530 7.45 -13.59 9.95
C ASP A 530 6.74 -14.72 9.20
N LEU A 531 5.52 -15.05 9.66
CA LEU A 531 4.64 -16.05 9.06
C LEU A 531 4.16 -15.70 7.63
N THR A 532 4.41 -14.49 7.13
CA THR A 532 4.10 -14.11 5.74
C THR A 532 5.17 -14.58 4.75
N VAL A 533 6.38 -14.90 5.24
CA VAL A 533 7.48 -15.43 4.42
C VAL A 533 7.22 -16.90 4.06
N PRO A 534 7.30 -17.30 2.78
CA PRO A 534 7.15 -18.69 2.37
C PRO A 534 8.23 -19.60 2.99
N SER A 535 7.83 -20.75 3.54
CA SER A 535 8.77 -21.77 4.05
C SER A 535 9.47 -22.52 2.89
N ILE A 536 10.43 -21.88 2.24
CA ILE A 536 11.06 -22.31 0.97
C ILE A 536 11.51 -23.77 1.01
N GLU A 537 12.23 -24.20 2.05
CA GLU A 537 12.74 -25.58 2.17
C GLU A 537 11.60 -26.62 2.21
N ASN A 538 10.57 -26.33 3.00
CA ASN A 538 9.37 -27.17 3.13
C ASN A 538 8.55 -27.22 1.83
N GLN A 539 8.52 -26.13 1.07
CA GLN A 539 7.88 -26.10 -0.25
C GLN A 539 8.69 -26.91 -1.26
N ASN A 540 10.00 -26.66 -1.38
CA ASN A 540 10.92 -27.37 -2.26
C ASN A 540 10.85 -28.89 -2.02
N ARG A 541 10.90 -29.34 -0.77
CA ARG A 541 10.78 -30.77 -0.39
C ARG A 541 9.48 -31.42 -0.90
N LYS A 542 8.36 -30.68 -0.96
CA LYS A 542 7.05 -31.18 -1.43
C LYS A 542 6.90 -31.20 -2.95
N ILE A 543 7.70 -30.44 -3.69
CA ILE A 543 7.53 -30.24 -5.13
C ILE A 543 8.74 -30.62 -5.99
N ALA A 544 9.86 -31.02 -5.38
CA ALA A 544 11.15 -31.25 -6.05
C ALA A 544 11.03 -32.02 -7.37
N GLY A 545 10.39 -33.20 -7.35
CA GLY A 545 10.25 -34.03 -8.55
C GLY A 545 9.42 -33.37 -9.67
N PHE A 546 8.36 -32.64 -9.33
CA PHE A 546 7.49 -31.98 -10.32
C PHE A 546 8.11 -30.71 -10.91
N VAL A 547 8.93 -29.98 -10.13
CA VAL A 547 9.49 -28.69 -10.56
C VAL A 547 10.55 -28.88 -11.64
N ASP A 548 11.39 -29.91 -11.55
CA ASP A 548 12.45 -30.12 -12.55
C ASP A 548 11.89 -30.70 -13.85
N GLU A 549 10.86 -31.54 -13.78
CA GLU A 549 10.08 -31.99 -14.94
C GLU A 549 9.36 -30.81 -15.63
N LEU A 550 8.75 -29.91 -14.84
CA LEU A 550 8.06 -28.71 -15.35
C LEU A 550 9.04 -27.75 -16.02
N LYS A 551 10.24 -27.56 -15.45
CA LYS A 551 11.30 -26.77 -16.08
C LYS A 551 11.71 -27.35 -17.43
N GLN A 552 11.88 -28.67 -17.53
CA GLN A 552 12.27 -29.33 -18.79
C GLN A 552 11.21 -29.21 -19.89
N MET A 553 9.92 -29.22 -19.53
CA MET A 553 8.83 -29.03 -20.50
C MET A 553 8.65 -27.57 -20.94
N ILE A 554 8.59 -26.63 -19.99
CA ILE A 554 8.26 -25.22 -20.29
C ILE A 554 9.46 -24.43 -20.79
N PHE A 555 10.67 -24.71 -20.28
CA PHE A 555 11.86 -23.91 -20.52
C PHE A 555 12.85 -24.63 -21.44
N PRO A 556 13.15 -24.10 -22.65
CA PRO A 556 14.13 -24.68 -23.55
C PRO A 556 15.50 -24.84 -22.88
N PRO A 557 16.31 -25.86 -23.25
CA PRO A 557 17.66 -26.01 -22.73
C PRO A 557 18.50 -24.74 -23.04
N GLY A 558 19.07 -24.15 -21.98
CA GLY A 558 19.75 -22.84 -22.04
C GLY A 558 18.86 -21.62 -21.72
N TYR A 559 17.59 -21.81 -21.41
CA TYR A 559 16.72 -20.75 -20.89
C TYR A 559 17.07 -20.41 -19.44
N VAL A 560 17.63 -19.22 -19.23
CA VAL A 560 17.85 -18.66 -17.90
C VAL A 560 16.60 -17.93 -17.46
N MET A 561 16.02 -18.32 -16.32
CA MET A 561 14.86 -17.62 -15.75
C MET A 561 15.26 -16.17 -15.41
N GLY A 562 14.58 -15.22 -16.07
CA GLY A 562 14.90 -13.78 -15.99
C GLY A 562 15.76 -13.23 -17.14
N ALA A 563 16.27 -14.07 -18.05
CA ALA A 563 16.96 -13.59 -19.24
C ALA A 563 15.97 -13.25 -20.38
N THR A 564 15.98 -11.99 -20.81
CA THR A 564 15.24 -11.53 -22.00
C THR A 564 15.87 -12.11 -23.27
N LYS A 565 15.10 -12.88 -24.06
CA LYS A 565 15.59 -13.56 -25.27
C LYS A 565 16.14 -12.58 -26.31
N LYS A 566 17.37 -12.83 -26.79
CA LYS A 566 17.91 -12.24 -28.02
C LYS A 566 17.06 -12.67 -29.22
N SER A 567 16.80 -11.75 -30.15
CA SER A 567 16.17 -12.09 -31.44
C SER A 567 17.11 -12.95 -32.29
N ALA A 568 16.58 -14.01 -32.91
CA ALA A 568 17.38 -15.00 -33.63
C ALA A 568 17.99 -14.43 -34.93
N ALA A 569 19.26 -14.75 -35.19
CA ALA A 569 19.98 -14.31 -36.38
C ALA A 569 19.47 -15.01 -37.66
N LYS A 570 19.31 -14.24 -38.74
CA LYS A 570 19.07 -14.77 -40.10
C LYS A 570 20.31 -15.52 -40.61
N ARG A 571 20.08 -16.59 -41.38
CA ARG A 571 21.12 -17.30 -42.15
C ARG A 571 21.61 -16.42 -43.32
N LYS A 572 22.92 -16.42 -43.60
CA LYS A 572 23.53 -16.09 -44.92
C LYS A 572 23.39 -17.33 -45.84
N LEU A 573 23.38 -17.31 -47.18
CA LEU A 573 24.27 -16.76 -48.23
C LEU A 573 23.49 -16.73 -49.59
N ASP A 574 23.88 -16.07 -50.69
CA ASP A 574 24.64 -14.82 -50.92
C ASP A 574 24.58 -14.39 -52.42
N SER A 575 25.23 -13.26 -52.77
CA SER A 575 25.69 -12.78 -54.10
C SER A 575 24.80 -12.78 -55.39
N GLY A 576 24.65 -11.58 -55.99
CA GLY A 576 24.37 -11.33 -57.43
C GLY A 576 22.89 -11.13 -57.80
N THR A 577 22.44 -10.10 -58.56
CA THR A 577 23.13 -9.04 -59.32
C THR A 577 22.17 -7.82 -59.45
N SER A 578 22.68 -6.57 -59.46
CA SER A 578 21.87 -5.34 -59.67
C SER A 578 21.54 -5.11 -61.18
N PRO A 579 20.54 -4.30 -61.61
CA PRO A 579 20.45 -2.84 -61.28
C PRO A 579 19.06 -2.15 -61.25
N ALA A 580 19.11 -0.87 -60.86
CA ALA A 580 18.27 0.27 -61.28
C ALA A 580 16.87 0.58 -60.66
N ASN A 581 16.84 1.71 -59.93
CA ASN A 581 15.83 2.78 -59.90
C ASN A 581 14.32 2.46 -60.02
N SER A 582 13.54 2.81 -58.99
CA SER A 582 12.80 4.10 -58.93
C SER A 582 11.86 4.20 -57.72
N LYS A 583 11.44 5.42 -57.37
CA LYS A 583 10.51 5.74 -56.28
C LYS A 583 9.16 5.02 -56.45
N LYS A 584 8.60 4.48 -55.36
CA LYS A 584 7.15 4.41 -55.15
C LYS A 584 6.78 4.60 -53.68
N SER A 585 5.55 5.08 -53.49
CA SER A 585 4.98 5.57 -52.23
C SER A 585 4.74 4.47 -51.19
N LYS A 586 4.83 4.85 -49.92
CA LYS A 586 4.11 4.15 -48.84
C LYS A 586 2.61 4.21 -49.10
N ASP A 587 1.92 3.12 -48.72
CA ASP A 587 0.48 2.93 -48.49
C ASP A 587 -0.04 1.64 -49.17
N ASP A 588 0.60 0.50 -48.87
CA ASP A 588 0.12 -0.83 -49.30
C ASP A 588 0.75 -1.96 -48.42
N GLU A 589 0.31 -2.08 -47.16
CA GLU A 589 0.55 -3.27 -46.33
C GLU A 589 -0.74 -3.73 -45.62
N ASN A 590 -1.22 -4.93 -45.98
CA ASN A 590 -2.30 -5.73 -45.37
C ASN A 590 -3.57 -4.99 -44.89
N VAL A 591 -4.49 -4.74 -45.81
CA VAL A 591 -5.92 -4.55 -45.48
C VAL A 591 -6.63 -5.91 -45.52
N ASP A 592 -7.29 -6.27 -44.42
CA ASP A 592 -8.10 -7.50 -44.33
C ASP A 592 -9.37 -7.40 -45.19
N VAL A 593 -9.36 -8.11 -46.33
CA VAL A 593 -10.47 -8.15 -47.29
C VAL A 593 -11.69 -8.90 -46.73
N GLU A 594 -11.50 -9.85 -45.80
CA GLU A 594 -12.60 -10.59 -45.16
C GLU A 594 -13.33 -9.69 -44.13
N ALA A 595 -12.59 -8.82 -43.43
CA ALA A 595 -13.18 -7.77 -42.58
C ALA A 595 -13.88 -6.67 -43.39
N ALA A 596 -13.32 -6.28 -44.54
CA ALA A 596 -13.96 -5.32 -45.45
C ALA A 596 -15.26 -5.88 -46.08
N ALA A 597 -15.35 -7.20 -46.29
CA ALA A 597 -16.57 -7.87 -46.72
C ALA A 597 -17.66 -7.87 -45.64
N LYS A 598 -17.33 -8.25 -44.41
CA LYS A 598 -18.28 -8.26 -43.27
C LYS A 598 -18.85 -6.88 -42.93
N SER A 599 -18.19 -5.81 -43.36
CA SER A 599 -18.58 -4.42 -43.13
C SER A 599 -19.18 -3.72 -44.37
N ASN A 600 -19.45 -4.44 -45.46
CA ASN A 600 -19.92 -3.90 -46.75
C ASN A 600 -19.03 -2.80 -47.37
N LEU A 601 -17.73 -2.80 -47.05
CA LEU A 601 -16.75 -1.80 -47.49
C LEU A 601 -15.88 -2.23 -48.69
N LEU A 602 -16.14 -3.40 -49.30
CA LEU A 602 -15.44 -3.90 -50.50
C LEU A 602 -15.43 -2.91 -51.68
N THR A 603 -16.46 -2.05 -51.78
CA THR A 603 -16.54 -1.00 -52.79
C THR A 603 -15.44 0.07 -52.66
N LYS A 604 -14.82 0.21 -51.48
CA LYS A 604 -13.70 1.15 -51.24
C LYS A 604 -12.31 0.56 -51.58
N LEU A 605 -12.16 -0.77 -51.65
CA LEU A 605 -10.90 -1.41 -52.01
C LEU A 605 -10.53 -1.15 -53.48
N THR A 606 -9.24 -1.20 -53.83
CA THR A 606 -8.79 -0.99 -55.21
C THR A 606 -8.93 -2.27 -56.05
N ILE A 607 -9.02 -2.14 -57.38
CA ILE A 607 -9.13 -3.30 -58.29
C ILE A 607 -7.93 -4.27 -58.17
N PRO A 608 -6.67 -3.82 -58.01
CA PRO A 608 -5.54 -4.71 -57.72
C PRO A 608 -5.75 -5.57 -56.47
N MET A 609 -6.12 -4.97 -55.33
CA MET A 609 -6.34 -5.69 -54.06
C MET A 609 -7.41 -6.78 -54.20
N LEU A 610 -8.53 -6.47 -54.86
CA LEU A 610 -9.61 -7.42 -55.12
C LEU A 610 -9.15 -8.56 -56.07
N LYS A 611 -8.32 -8.25 -57.07
CA LYS A 611 -7.73 -9.25 -57.97
C LYS A 611 -6.75 -10.17 -57.28
N ASP A 612 -5.93 -9.65 -56.36
CA ASP A 612 -4.92 -10.43 -55.67
C ASP A 612 -5.54 -11.36 -54.62
N TYR A 613 -6.57 -10.91 -53.90
CA TYR A 613 -7.38 -11.78 -53.04
C TYR A 613 -8.10 -12.88 -53.84
N CYS A 614 -8.72 -12.55 -54.99
CA CYS A 614 -9.29 -13.56 -55.89
C CYS A 614 -8.24 -14.56 -56.41
N ARG A 615 -6.99 -14.12 -56.63
CA ARG A 615 -5.89 -14.99 -57.08
C ARG A 615 -5.45 -15.94 -55.98
N GLU A 616 -5.33 -15.44 -54.75
CA GLU A 616 -4.94 -16.21 -53.56
C GLU A 616 -5.98 -17.29 -53.23
N LYS A 617 -7.27 -16.92 -53.18
CA LYS A 617 -8.40 -17.83 -52.91
C LYS A 617 -8.88 -18.59 -54.16
N LYS A 618 -8.20 -18.46 -55.30
CA LYS A 618 -8.47 -19.14 -56.60
C LYS A 618 -9.88 -18.93 -57.18
N LEU A 619 -10.45 -17.74 -57.00
CA LEU A 619 -11.78 -17.36 -57.47
C LEU A 619 -11.75 -16.93 -58.95
N LYS A 620 -12.75 -17.37 -59.73
CA LYS A 620 -12.96 -16.94 -61.13
C LYS A 620 -14.02 -15.85 -61.18
N ALA A 621 -13.61 -14.61 -61.42
CA ALA A 621 -14.54 -13.53 -61.78
C ALA A 621 -15.07 -13.72 -63.21
N SER A 622 -16.31 -13.31 -63.46
CA SER A 622 -17.00 -13.43 -64.76
C SER A 622 -16.57 -12.38 -65.79
N GLY A 623 -15.84 -11.34 -65.37
CA GLY A 623 -15.43 -10.24 -66.23
C GLY A 623 -14.24 -9.43 -65.67
N THR A 624 -14.03 -8.24 -66.24
CA THR A 624 -12.89 -7.37 -65.93
C THR A 624 -13.27 -6.13 -65.11
N LYS A 625 -14.55 -5.91 -64.81
CA LYS A 625 -15.04 -4.74 -64.05
C LYS A 625 -14.84 -4.96 -62.56
N LYS A 626 -14.78 -3.86 -61.80
CA LYS A 626 -14.62 -3.90 -60.33
C LYS A 626 -15.72 -4.72 -59.65
N GLN A 627 -16.96 -4.60 -60.12
CA GLN A 627 -18.11 -5.30 -59.56
C GLN A 627 -17.98 -6.82 -59.69
N ASP A 628 -17.52 -7.32 -60.85
CA ASP A 628 -17.34 -8.75 -61.12
C ASP A 628 -16.40 -9.44 -60.11
N PHE A 629 -15.42 -8.71 -59.55
CA PHE A 629 -14.54 -9.20 -58.47
C PHE A 629 -15.20 -9.10 -57.09
N ILE A 630 -15.97 -8.04 -56.82
CA ILE A 630 -16.74 -7.91 -55.57
C ILE A 630 -17.76 -9.04 -55.46
N ASP A 631 -18.54 -9.28 -56.53
CA ASP A 631 -19.58 -10.31 -56.56
C ASP A 631 -18.99 -11.72 -56.41
N ALA A 632 -17.83 -11.99 -57.01
CA ALA A 632 -17.11 -13.26 -56.84
C ALA A 632 -16.58 -13.48 -55.40
N ILE A 633 -16.12 -12.41 -54.74
CA ILE A 633 -15.68 -12.46 -53.34
C ILE A 633 -16.88 -12.63 -52.40
N GLN A 634 -17.96 -11.88 -52.62
CA GLN A 634 -19.20 -11.97 -51.85
C GLN A 634 -19.78 -13.39 -51.94
N SER A 635 -19.93 -13.92 -53.16
CA SER A 635 -20.45 -15.28 -53.38
C SER A 635 -19.55 -16.39 -52.80
N HIS A 636 -18.23 -16.17 -52.73
CA HIS A 636 -17.33 -17.10 -52.03
C HIS A 636 -17.55 -17.09 -50.52
N LEU A 637 -17.66 -15.90 -49.93
CA LEU A 637 -17.87 -15.74 -48.48
C LEU A 637 -19.28 -16.20 -48.07
N ASP A 638 -20.30 -15.95 -48.88
CA ASP A 638 -21.67 -16.44 -48.65
C ASP A 638 -21.75 -17.97 -48.70
N ASN A 639 -20.98 -18.63 -49.58
CA ASN A 639 -20.83 -20.10 -49.61
C ASN A 639 -20.02 -20.66 -48.42
N ILE A 640 -19.16 -19.87 -47.79
CA ILE A 640 -18.50 -20.25 -46.54
C ILE A 640 -19.47 -20.09 -45.36
N MET A 641 -20.22 -18.99 -45.33
CA MET A 641 -21.21 -18.68 -44.29
C MET A 641 -22.36 -19.70 -44.26
N SER A 642 -22.88 -20.11 -45.43
CA SER A 642 -23.96 -21.11 -45.54
C SER A 642 -23.58 -22.50 -45.04
N ASN A 643 -22.28 -22.84 -45.05
CA ASN A 643 -21.75 -24.06 -44.45
C ASN A 643 -21.47 -23.92 -42.94
N SER A 644 -21.44 -22.71 -42.37
CA SER A 644 -21.18 -22.47 -40.95
C SER A 644 -22.41 -22.25 -40.07
N THR A 645 -23.61 -22.08 -40.66
CA THR A 645 -24.84 -21.76 -39.92
C THR A 645 -25.47 -22.97 -39.20
N LYS A 646 -24.85 -23.36 -38.08
CA LYS A 646 -25.57 -23.82 -36.87
C LYS A 646 -25.11 -23.00 -35.66
N SER A 647 -26.08 -22.45 -34.92
CA SER A 647 -25.97 -21.52 -33.77
C SER A 647 -25.76 -20.02 -34.09
N THR A 648 -26.90 -19.35 -34.27
CA THR A 648 -27.31 -18.00 -33.81
C THR A 648 -26.38 -17.40 -32.73
N ILE A 649 -25.73 -16.24 -32.89
CA ILE A 649 -26.23 -14.84 -33.02
C ILE A 649 -26.93 -14.30 -31.76
N GLU A 650 -26.33 -13.26 -31.15
CA GLU A 650 -27.01 -12.00 -30.77
C GLU A 650 -25.98 -10.86 -30.65
N SER A 651 -26.42 -9.60 -30.65
CA SER A 651 -25.68 -8.48 -31.26
C SER A 651 -25.74 -7.12 -30.52
N ALA A 652 -24.96 -6.15 -31.06
CA ALA A 652 -24.98 -4.68 -30.85
C ALA A 652 -24.07 -4.08 -29.74
N PRO A 653 -23.72 -2.78 -29.79
CA PRO A 653 -23.86 -1.80 -30.89
C PRO A 653 -22.52 -1.13 -31.32
N VAL A 654 -22.60 -0.29 -32.35
CA VAL A 654 -21.51 0.58 -32.84
C VAL A 654 -21.41 1.86 -31.98
N ALA A 655 -20.19 2.33 -31.71
CA ALA A 655 -19.93 3.63 -31.09
C ALA A 655 -19.22 4.57 -32.08
N GLU A 656 -19.55 5.86 -32.01
CA GLU A 656 -19.13 6.88 -32.97
C GLU A 656 -17.72 7.41 -32.71
N ASN A 657 -16.94 7.66 -33.77
CA ASN A 657 -15.61 8.25 -33.67
C ASN A 657 -15.71 9.78 -33.52
N GLY A 658 -15.46 10.29 -32.31
CA GLY A 658 -15.32 11.72 -32.03
C GLY A 658 -13.96 12.31 -32.49
N PRO A 659 -13.81 13.65 -32.52
CA PRO A 659 -12.77 14.32 -33.33
C PRO A 659 -11.32 14.27 -32.80
N TRP A 660 -11.04 13.54 -31.72
CA TRP A 660 -9.78 13.63 -30.97
C TRP A 660 -8.72 12.58 -31.35
N ALA A 661 -8.95 11.82 -32.43
CA ALA A 661 -8.07 10.75 -32.92
C ALA A 661 -6.80 11.25 -33.66
N SER A 662 -6.13 12.29 -33.15
CA SER A 662 -4.99 12.93 -33.83
C SER A 662 -3.88 13.45 -32.89
N PHE A 663 -3.66 12.80 -31.74
CA PHE A 663 -2.35 12.81 -31.08
C PHE A 663 -1.73 11.41 -31.16
N GLY A 664 -0.80 11.23 -32.10
CA GLY A 664 -0.14 9.95 -32.31
C GLY A 664 0.79 9.60 -31.15
N GLU A 665 0.54 8.47 -30.51
CA GLU A 665 1.45 7.90 -29.51
C GLU A 665 2.82 7.64 -30.15
N HIS A 666 3.90 8.15 -29.54
CA HIS A 666 5.25 7.86 -30.00
C HIS A 666 5.58 6.38 -29.72
N PRO A 667 5.83 5.54 -30.75
CA PRO A 667 5.90 4.08 -30.59
C PRO A 667 7.21 3.56 -29.96
N ASN A 668 7.90 4.38 -29.15
CA ASN A 668 9.20 4.09 -28.55
C ASN A 668 9.34 4.51 -27.07
N ALA A 669 8.26 4.93 -26.40
CA ALA A 669 8.26 5.22 -24.96
C ALA A 669 8.32 3.92 -24.12
N VAL A 670 9.36 3.10 -24.32
CA VAL A 670 9.57 1.88 -23.55
C VAL A 670 10.05 2.26 -22.15
N THR A 671 9.17 2.08 -21.17
CA THR A 671 9.34 2.37 -19.73
C THR A 671 10.32 1.42 -19.04
N ASN A 672 11.49 1.17 -19.65
CA ASN A 672 12.55 0.34 -19.07
C ASN A 672 13.03 0.97 -17.76
N ARG A 673 12.61 0.38 -16.63
CA ARG A 673 13.14 0.67 -15.31
C ARG A 673 14.58 0.15 -15.12
N PHE A 674 15.04 -0.77 -15.99
CA PHE A 674 16.34 -1.43 -15.88
C PHE A 674 17.01 -1.61 -17.25
N TYR A 675 18.34 -1.58 -17.26
CA TYR A 675 19.17 -1.94 -18.41
C TYR A 675 20.26 -2.92 -17.95
N THR A 676 20.42 -4.03 -18.67
CA THR A 676 21.43 -5.05 -18.37
C THR A 676 22.80 -4.66 -18.94
N TYR A 677 23.88 -5.21 -18.37
CA TYR A 677 25.24 -5.03 -18.88
C TYR A 677 25.38 -5.45 -20.34
N GLU A 678 24.75 -6.55 -20.75
CA GLU A 678 24.83 -7.09 -22.11
C GLU A 678 24.21 -6.12 -23.13
N ARG A 679 23.20 -5.35 -22.71
CA ARG A 679 22.59 -4.28 -23.51
C ARG A 679 23.46 -3.03 -23.58
N VAL A 680 24.22 -2.70 -22.53
CA VAL A 680 25.28 -1.68 -22.61
C VAL A 680 26.35 -2.14 -23.62
N GLN A 681 26.80 -3.39 -23.50
CA GLN A 681 27.85 -3.98 -24.34
C GLN A 681 27.48 -4.02 -25.82
N GLU A 682 26.23 -4.35 -26.17
CA GLU A 682 25.73 -4.30 -27.55
C GLU A 682 25.82 -2.89 -28.14
N ILE A 683 25.44 -1.87 -27.37
CA ILE A 683 25.48 -0.47 -27.79
C ILE A 683 26.92 0.04 -27.89
N VAL A 684 27.78 -0.34 -26.95
CA VAL A 684 29.22 -0.03 -26.98
C VAL A 684 29.86 -0.62 -28.24
N ALA A 685 29.56 -1.88 -28.58
CA ALA A 685 30.06 -2.51 -29.80
C ALA A 685 29.53 -1.81 -31.07
N PHE A 686 28.25 -1.41 -31.09
CA PHE A 686 27.70 -0.61 -32.19
C PHE A 686 28.42 0.74 -32.36
N ILE A 687 28.64 1.46 -31.25
CA ILE A 687 29.32 2.76 -31.26
C ILE A 687 30.79 2.59 -31.68
N GLN A 688 31.53 1.61 -31.15
CA GLN A 688 32.94 1.37 -31.49
C GLN A 688 33.17 1.07 -32.97
N ASN A 689 32.20 0.42 -33.65
CA ASN A 689 32.25 0.18 -35.09
C ASN A 689 32.10 1.47 -35.93
N ILE A 690 31.49 2.53 -35.39
CA ILE A 690 31.26 3.81 -36.08
C ILE A 690 32.30 4.86 -35.68
N ALA A 691 32.60 4.94 -34.39
CA ALA A 691 33.56 5.82 -33.76
C ALA A 691 34.59 4.97 -32.99
N PRO A 692 35.67 4.49 -33.64
CA PRO A 692 36.73 3.70 -33.00
C PRO A 692 37.69 4.59 -32.17
N ILE A 693 37.13 5.53 -31.41
CA ILE A 693 37.82 6.44 -30.50
C ILE A 693 37.55 5.97 -29.08
N LYS A 694 38.60 5.80 -28.28
CA LYS A 694 38.50 5.55 -26.83
C LYS A 694 38.51 6.90 -26.11
N PRO A 695 37.36 7.46 -25.67
CA PRO A 695 37.34 8.71 -24.93
C PRO A 695 37.95 8.54 -23.54
N GLU A 696 38.69 9.55 -23.09
CA GLU A 696 39.18 9.68 -21.70
C GLU A 696 38.18 10.47 -20.85
N VAL A 697 37.56 11.50 -21.46
CA VAL A 697 36.59 12.41 -20.83
C VAL A 697 35.21 12.27 -21.48
N ALA A 698 34.20 12.06 -20.64
CA ALA A 698 32.79 12.17 -20.98
C ALA A 698 32.28 13.57 -20.61
N ILE A 699 31.49 14.21 -21.48
CA ILE A 699 30.91 15.53 -21.23
C ILE A 699 29.41 15.50 -21.51
N ILE A 700 28.59 15.82 -20.51
CA ILE A 700 27.14 15.97 -20.69
C ILE A 700 26.82 17.47 -20.77
N CYS A 701 26.58 17.93 -21.99
CA CYS A 701 26.22 19.31 -22.28
C CYS A 701 24.80 19.61 -21.73
N GLY A 702 24.68 20.64 -20.90
CA GLY A 702 23.40 21.26 -20.55
C GLY A 702 22.96 22.29 -21.59
N SER A 703 21.83 22.94 -21.32
CA SER A 703 21.42 24.17 -22.02
C SER A 703 22.58 25.17 -22.05
N GLY A 704 22.80 25.81 -23.21
CA GLY A 704 23.95 26.71 -23.46
C GLY A 704 25.24 26.03 -23.92
N LEU A 705 25.48 24.76 -23.56
CA LEU A 705 26.72 24.05 -23.87
C LEU A 705 26.66 23.13 -25.10
N GLY A 706 25.55 23.13 -25.85
CA GLY A 706 25.47 22.41 -27.12
C GLY A 706 26.57 22.80 -28.12
N GLY A 707 27.05 24.04 -28.07
CA GLY A 707 28.16 24.56 -28.88
C GLY A 707 29.53 23.98 -28.54
N LEU A 708 29.76 23.46 -27.33
CA LEU A 708 31.05 22.87 -26.93
C LEU A 708 31.47 21.71 -27.85
N ALA A 709 30.50 20.92 -28.30
CA ALA A 709 30.76 19.81 -29.23
C ALA A 709 31.14 20.27 -30.65
N GLU A 710 31.01 21.56 -30.99
CA GLU A 710 31.54 22.11 -32.24
C GLU A 710 33.04 22.40 -32.17
N LEU A 711 33.58 22.63 -30.97
CA LEU A 711 35.02 22.78 -30.72
C LEU A 711 35.79 21.44 -30.75
N VAL A 712 35.06 20.31 -30.82
CA VAL A 712 35.64 18.97 -30.94
C VAL A 712 36.17 18.77 -32.35
N THR A 713 37.48 18.56 -32.46
CA THR A 713 38.19 18.27 -33.72
C THR A 713 38.13 16.78 -34.06
N ASN A 714 38.33 16.44 -35.35
CA ASN A 714 38.23 15.07 -35.88
C ASN A 714 36.92 14.36 -35.49
N LYS A 715 35.79 15.09 -35.53
CA LYS A 715 34.55 14.64 -34.89
C LYS A 715 33.79 13.55 -35.66
N THR A 716 33.34 12.53 -34.93
CA THR A 716 32.34 11.55 -35.38
C THR A 716 31.04 11.80 -34.64
N VAL A 717 29.98 12.12 -35.37
CA VAL A 717 28.66 12.46 -34.81
C VAL A 717 27.70 11.30 -35.02
N ILE A 718 27.09 10.80 -33.93
CA ILE A 718 26.12 9.72 -33.94
C ILE A 718 24.81 10.23 -33.30
N PRO A 719 23.74 10.48 -34.08
CA PRO A 719 22.44 10.87 -33.54
C PRO A 719 21.86 9.78 -32.62
N TYR A 720 21.28 10.16 -31.48
CA TYR A 720 20.72 9.20 -30.50
C TYR A 720 19.70 8.25 -31.14
N ALA A 721 18.90 8.75 -32.09
CA ALA A 721 17.89 7.96 -32.81
C ALA A 721 18.48 6.82 -33.66
N ASN A 722 19.78 6.86 -33.98
CA ASN A 722 20.49 5.81 -34.72
C ASN A 722 21.20 4.81 -33.79
N ILE A 723 21.32 5.12 -32.49
CA ILE A 723 21.95 4.24 -31.51
C ILE A 723 20.90 3.26 -31.01
N PRO A 724 21.14 1.93 -31.04
CA PRO A 724 20.22 0.95 -30.49
C PRO A 724 19.86 1.31 -29.05
N HIS A 725 18.57 1.19 -28.70
CA HIS A 725 18.06 1.32 -27.33
C HIS A 725 18.26 2.66 -26.61
N PHE A 726 18.82 3.68 -27.25
CA PHE A 726 18.93 5.02 -26.65
C PHE A 726 17.55 5.69 -26.55
N PRO A 727 17.28 6.45 -25.47
CA PRO A 727 16.12 7.32 -25.39
C PRO A 727 16.14 8.42 -26.48
N ARG A 728 14.98 9.02 -26.76
CA ARG A 728 14.84 10.17 -27.65
C ARG A 728 14.42 11.39 -26.85
N SER A 729 15.23 12.44 -26.84
CA SER A 729 14.82 13.69 -26.18
C SER A 729 13.84 14.45 -27.08
N THR A 730 12.83 15.05 -26.45
CA THR A 730 11.83 15.95 -27.04
C THR A 730 11.99 17.39 -26.55
N VAL A 731 12.87 17.64 -25.57
CA VAL A 731 13.20 18.98 -25.06
C VAL A 731 13.75 19.88 -26.17
N PHE A 732 13.16 21.08 -26.29
CA PHE A 732 13.57 22.09 -27.24
C PHE A 732 15.03 22.53 -26.98
N GLY A 733 15.81 22.71 -28.05
CA GLY A 733 17.25 23.02 -27.97
C GLY A 733 18.19 21.81 -27.82
N HIS A 734 17.70 20.61 -27.51
CA HIS A 734 18.53 19.40 -27.50
C HIS A 734 18.77 18.84 -28.91
N ARG A 735 20.01 18.95 -29.40
CA ARG A 735 20.39 18.40 -30.72
C ARG A 735 20.40 16.87 -30.81
N SER A 736 20.45 16.19 -29.66
CA SER A 736 20.33 14.72 -29.55
C SER A 736 21.40 13.91 -30.27
N ASN A 737 22.69 14.25 -30.07
CA ASN A 737 23.84 13.56 -30.66
C ASN A 737 24.90 13.16 -29.63
N LEU A 738 25.52 11.99 -29.80
CA LEU A 738 26.86 11.72 -29.26
C LEU A 738 27.91 12.21 -30.25
N VAL A 739 28.89 12.96 -29.77
CA VAL A 739 29.99 13.51 -30.58
C VAL A 739 31.32 13.03 -30.01
N PHE A 740 32.00 12.15 -30.73
CA PHE A 740 33.34 11.67 -30.41
C PHE A 740 34.38 12.52 -31.13
N GLY A 741 35.56 12.71 -30.54
CA GLY A 741 36.68 13.38 -31.21
C GLY A 741 37.77 13.82 -30.25
N ILE A 742 38.48 14.89 -30.59
CA ILE A 742 39.58 15.45 -29.79
C ILE A 742 39.26 16.88 -29.37
N LEU A 743 39.28 17.15 -28.08
CA LEU A 743 39.09 18.48 -27.48
C LEU A 743 40.35 18.84 -26.67
N ASN A 744 40.97 19.97 -26.97
CA ASN A 744 42.26 20.41 -26.40
C ASN A 744 43.36 19.31 -26.34
N GLY A 745 43.38 18.43 -27.34
CA GLY A 745 44.33 17.32 -27.44
C GLY A 745 44.01 16.08 -26.59
N VAL A 746 42.84 15.99 -25.97
CA VAL A 746 42.33 14.82 -25.22
C VAL A 746 41.19 14.16 -26.00
N SER A 747 41.06 12.83 -25.95
CA SER A 747 39.93 12.13 -26.58
C SER A 747 38.66 12.30 -25.74
N VAL A 748 37.56 12.75 -26.36
CA VAL A 748 36.32 13.05 -25.66
C VAL A 748 35.09 12.41 -26.30
N VAL A 749 34.06 12.22 -25.49
CA VAL A 749 32.68 11.97 -25.95
C VAL A 749 31.76 13.04 -25.34
N CYS A 750 31.10 13.81 -26.19
CA CYS A 750 30.16 14.87 -25.80
C CYS A 750 28.72 14.44 -26.09
N MET A 751 27.84 14.56 -25.11
CA MET A 751 26.42 14.26 -25.19
C MET A 751 25.64 15.57 -25.37
N GLN A 752 25.24 15.88 -26.61
CA GLN A 752 24.54 17.12 -26.98
C GLN A 752 23.05 17.07 -26.56
N GLY A 753 22.80 17.38 -25.29
CA GLY A 753 21.47 17.32 -24.68
C GLY A 753 21.25 16.01 -23.93
N ARG A 754 20.56 16.07 -22.79
CA ARG A 754 20.27 14.92 -21.93
C ARG A 754 18.83 14.44 -22.05
N PHE A 755 18.53 13.36 -21.35
CA PHE A 755 17.17 12.90 -21.14
C PHE A 755 16.73 13.30 -19.74
N HIS A 756 15.46 13.64 -19.58
CA HIS A 756 14.87 14.06 -18.32
C HIS A 756 13.72 13.13 -17.92
N PRO A 757 13.52 12.85 -16.62
CA PRO A 757 12.40 12.03 -16.16
C PRO A 757 11.03 12.56 -16.59
N TYR A 758 10.88 13.89 -16.67
CA TYR A 758 9.64 14.54 -17.13
C TYR A 758 9.32 14.33 -18.62
N GLU A 759 10.27 13.82 -19.43
CA GLU A 759 10.00 13.36 -20.82
C GLU A 759 9.33 11.96 -20.85
N GLY A 760 9.03 11.37 -19.69
CA GLY A 760 8.42 10.04 -19.54
C GLY A 760 9.42 8.89 -19.31
N TYR A 761 10.70 9.21 -19.14
CA TYR A 761 11.76 8.23 -18.93
C TYR A 761 12.02 7.93 -17.44
N SER A 762 12.54 6.74 -17.13
CA SER A 762 13.02 6.41 -15.79
C SER A 762 14.34 7.13 -15.49
N THR A 763 14.66 7.43 -14.23
CA THR A 763 15.97 8.00 -13.86
C THR A 763 17.13 7.10 -14.28
N ALA A 764 16.92 5.77 -14.25
CA ALA A 764 17.85 4.78 -14.79
C ALA A 764 18.04 4.92 -16.32
N ALA A 765 16.98 5.14 -17.09
CA ALA A 765 17.07 5.37 -18.54
C ALA A 765 17.76 6.70 -18.89
N CYS A 766 17.52 7.76 -18.10
CA CYS A 766 18.18 9.04 -18.31
C CYS A 766 19.67 9.00 -17.99
N ALA A 767 20.06 8.30 -16.90
CA ALA A 767 21.45 8.14 -16.51
C ALA A 767 22.22 7.11 -17.38
N PHE A 768 21.52 6.16 -18.00
CA PHE A 768 22.09 5.03 -18.74
C PHE A 768 23.29 5.35 -19.66
N PRO A 769 23.33 6.46 -20.44
CA PRO A 769 24.48 6.79 -21.29
C PRO A 769 25.83 6.86 -20.54
N VAL A 770 25.83 7.14 -19.24
CA VAL A 770 27.04 7.14 -18.40
C VAL A 770 27.72 5.77 -18.40
N ARG A 771 26.96 4.67 -18.32
CA ARG A 771 27.51 3.30 -18.39
C ARG A 771 28.08 2.98 -19.78
N VAL A 772 27.48 3.53 -20.83
CA VAL A 772 27.98 3.39 -22.22
C VAL A 772 29.31 4.14 -22.37
N MET A 773 29.39 5.39 -21.90
CA MET A 773 30.63 6.18 -21.93
C MET A 773 31.75 5.55 -21.08
N HIS A 774 31.40 4.95 -19.93
CA HIS A 774 32.33 4.18 -19.10
C HIS A 774 32.95 3.00 -19.85
N MET A 775 32.12 2.13 -20.45
CA MET A 775 32.60 0.97 -21.21
C MET A 775 33.34 1.35 -22.50
N LEU A 776 33.10 2.54 -23.05
CA LEU A 776 33.90 3.10 -24.14
C LEU A 776 35.29 3.55 -23.69
N GLY A 777 35.53 3.73 -22.38
CA GLY A 777 36.84 4.00 -21.79
C GLY A 777 36.93 5.28 -20.95
N ALA A 778 35.85 6.07 -20.86
CA ALA A 778 35.89 7.33 -20.13
C ALA A 778 35.91 7.10 -18.62
N HIS A 779 36.79 7.83 -17.94
CA HIS A 779 36.99 7.77 -16.48
C HIS A 779 36.82 9.14 -15.80
N THR A 780 36.77 10.21 -16.60
CA THR A 780 36.42 11.57 -16.15
C THR A 780 35.05 11.95 -16.71
N LEU A 781 34.18 12.53 -15.89
CA LEU A 781 32.87 13.03 -16.29
C LEU A 781 32.73 14.52 -15.97
N ILE A 782 32.40 15.33 -16.98
CA ILE A 782 32.02 16.73 -16.82
C ILE A 782 30.51 16.84 -17.03
N VAL A 783 29.78 17.17 -15.97
CA VAL A 783 28.32 17.43 -16.02
C VAL A 783 28.06 18.92 -15.90
N THR A 784 27.15 19.42 -16.74
CA THR A 784 26.81 20.84 -16.81
C THR A 784 25.31 21.06 -16.84
N CYS A 785 24.75 22.13 -16.28
CA CYS A 785 23.32 22.44 -16.41
C CYS A 785 23.03 23.95 -16.37
N ALA A 786 21.81 24.31 -16.78
CA ALA A 786 21.15 25.51 -16.29
C ALA A 786 20.43 25.21 -14.96
N ALA A 787 20.42 26.17 -14.05
CA ALA A 787 19.84 26.04 -12.72
C ALA A 787 19.21 27.35 -12.23
N GLY A 788 18.19 27.24 -11.38
CA GLY A 788 17.65 28.37 -10.63
C GLY A 788 18.51 28.67 -9.42
N GLY A 789 18.81 29.95 -9.18
CA GLY A 789 19.57 30.42 -8.01
C GLY A 789 18.69 30.44 -6.75
N VAL A 790 18.93 29.51 -5.83
CA VAL A 790 18.24 29.44 -4.53
C VAL A 790 18.92 30.36 -3.52
N ASN A 791 20.25 30.45 -3.56
CA ASN A 791 21.04 31.37 -2.75
C ASN A 791 20.84 32.81 -3.24
N LYS A 792 20.42 33.72 -2.34
CA LYS A 792 20.14 35.13 -2.67
C LYS A 792 21.39 35.90 -3.15
N ASN A 793 22.59 35.42 -2.80
CA ASN A 793 23.87 36.03 -3.17
C ASN A 793 24.35 35.63 -4.58
N TYR A 794 23.59 34.80 -5.30
CA TYR A 794 23.92 34.44 -6.69
C TYR A 794 23.14 35.32 -7.67
N ASP A 795 23.80 35.68 -8.77
CA ASP A 795 23.26 36.51 -9.83
C ASP A 795 23.01 35.70 -11.12
N VAL A 796 22.11 36.21 -11.97
CA VAL A 796 21.82 35.59 -13.26
C VAL A 796 23.04 35.74 -14.16
N GLY A 797 23.57 34.62 -14.64
CA GLY A 797 24.82 34.52 -15.36
C GLY A 797 26.02 34.04 -14.52
N ASP A 798 25.87 33.86 -13.20
CA ASP A 798 26.91 33.24 -12.36
C ASP A 798 27.14 31.78 -12.76
N ILE A 799 28.40 31.36 -12.76
CA ILE A 799 28.79 29.96 -12.95
C ILE A 799 29.11 29.37 -11.56
N MET A 800 28.31 28.40 -11.14
CA MET A 800 28.46 27.67 -9.88
C MET A 800 29.19 26.34 -10.09
N LEU A 801 30.26 26.14 -9.35
CA LEU A 801 30.89 24.84 -9.14
C LEU A 801 30.05 24.02 -8.14
N ILE A 802 29.63 22.82 -8.54
CA ILE A 802 28.81 21.95 -7.69
C ILE A 802 29.73 21.22 -6.71
N LYS A 803 29.63 21.54 -5.42
CA LYS A 803 30.43 20.90 -4.35
C LYS A 803 29.78 19.62 -3.80
N ASP A 804 28.44 19.58 -3.81
CA ASP A 804 27.61 18.48 -3.33
C ASP A 804 26.19 18.60 -3.92
N HIS A 805 25.31 17.63 -3.67
CA HIS A 805 23.91 17.68 -4.13
C HIS A 805 22.88 17.13 -3.14
N LEU A 806 21.64 17.63 -3.23
CA LEU A 806 20.45 17.02 -2.62
C LEU A 806 19.64 16.30 -3.71
N ASN A 807 19.36 15.01 -3.51
CA ASN A 807 18.75 14.13 -4.52
C ASN A 807 17.30 13.75 -4.12
N PHE A 808 16.37 14.71 -4.15
CA PHE A 808 14.99 14.51 -3.70
C PHE A 808 14.29 13.33 -4.41
N PRO A 809 14.38 13.14 -5.74
CA PRO A 809 13.84 11.96 -6.40
C PRO A 809 14.36 10.65 -5.82
N SER A 810 15.66 10.55 -5.51
CA SER A 810 16.23 9.33 -4.93
C SER A 810 15.85 9.13 -3.47
N MET A 811 15.74 10.21 -2.68
CA MET A 811 15.24 10.17 -1.30
C MET A 811 13.77 9.72 -1.25
N ALA A 812 12.98 10.06 -2.26
CA ALA A 812 11.61 9.59 -2.45
C ALA A 812 11.50 8.20 -3.14
N GLY A 813 12.61 7.48 -3.36
CA GLY A 813 12.60 6.13 -3.91
C GLY A 813 12.59 6.03 -5.45
N ASN A 814 13.08 7.05 -6.17
CA ASN A 814 13.28 7.05 -7.63
C ASN A 814 14.77 7.14 -8.02
N ASN A 815 15.62 6.36 -7.35
CA ASN A 815 17.07 6.31 -7.59
C ASN A 815 17.42 5.46 -8.84
N PRO A 816 18.37 5.89 -9.71
CA PRO A 816 18.76 5.14 -10.91
C PRO A 816 19.39 3.76 -10.66
N LEU A 817 19.77 3.43 -9.42
CA LEU A 817 20.35 2.15 -8.99
C LEU A 817 19.31 1.17 -8.40
N ILE A 818 18.02 1.50 -8.45
CA ILE A 818 16.95 0.59 -8.03
C ILE A 818 16.92 -0.66 -8.92
N GLY A 819 16.64 -1.81 -8.31
CA GLY A 819 16.60 -3.12 -8.99
C GLY A 819 17.75 -4.03 -8.56
N HIS A 820 18.17 -4.91 -9.47
CA HIS A 820 19.34 -5.79 -9.32
C HIS A 820 20.65 -5.00 -9.48
N ASN A 821 21.68 -5.31 -8.68
CA ASN A 821 22.99 -4.67 -8.85
C ASN A 821 23.77 -5.30 -9.98
N GLU A 822 24.49 -4.48 -10.75
CA GLU A 822 25.43 -4.97 -11.74
C GLU A 822 26.85 -4.75 -11.21
N GLU A 823 27.39 -5.79 -10.56
CA GLU A 823 28.70 -5.75 -9.87
C GLU A 823 29.85 -5.44 -10.82
N ARG A 824 29.71 -5.73 -12.13
CA ARG A 824 30.70 -5.35 -13.16
C ARG A 824 30.84 -3.84 -13.35
N PHE A 825 29.84 -3.05 -12.93
CA PHE A 825 29.94 -1.59 -12.93
C PHE A 825 30.35 -1.00 -11.58
N GLY A 826 29.95 -1.62 -10.46
CA GLY A 826 30.20 -1.03 -9.15
C GLY A 826 29.53 -1.75 -7.97
N PRO A 827 29.83 -1.30 -6.74
CA PRO A 827 29.28 -1.88 -5.52
C PRO A 827 27.78 -1.57 -5.37
N ARG A 828 27.05 -2.47 -4.71
CA ARG A 828 25.61 -2.30 -4.40
C ARG A 828 25.27 -0.97 -3.73
N PHE A 829 26.18 -0.47 -2.89
CA PHE A 829 26.01 0.73 -2.08
C PHE A 829 27.17 1.70 -2.35
N PRO A 830 27.17 2.43 -3.48
CA PRO A 830 28.26 3.33 -3.83
C PRO A 830 28.25 4.58 -2.91
N PRO A 831 29.38 4.96 -2.30
CA PRO A 831 29.46 6.15 -1.46
C PRO A 831 29.46 7.42 -2.31
N VAL A 832 28.35 8.18 -2.26
CA VAL A 832 28.19 9.42 -3.06
C VAL A 832 28.59 10.71 -2.34
N GLY A 833 28.93 10.67 -1.04
CA GLY A 833 29.32 11.86 -0.26
C GLY A 833 30.61 12.56 -0.72
N HIS A 834 31.36 11.95 -1.64
CA HIS A 834 32.51 12.54 -2.34
C HIS A 834 32.37 12.38 -3.87
N ALA A 835 31.14 12.43 -4.40
CA ALA A 835 30.90 12.24 -5.83
C ALA A 835 31.60 13.29 -6.71
N TYR A 836 31.70 14.55 -6.25
CA TYR A 836 32.43 15.62 -6.95
C TYR A 836 33.89 15.67 -6.51
N ASP A 837 34.81 15.68 -7.48
CA ASP A 837 36.24 15.58 -7.24
C ASP A 837 36.82 16.93 -6.77
N ARG A 838 37.41 16.95 -5.57
CA ARG A 838 37.97 18.16 -4.95
C ARG A 838 39.21 18.72 -5.67
N GLN A 839 40.00 17.87 -6.33
CA GLN A 839 41.16 18.32 -7.13
C GLN A 839 40.67 19.00 -8.41
N TYR A 840 39.71 18.39 -9.12
CA TYR A 840 39.09 19.00 -10.30
C TYR A 840 38.39 20.32 -9.98
N SER A 841 37.67 20.38 -8.85
CA SER A 841 37.10 21.61 -8.31
C SER A 841 38.16 22.69 -8.05
N SER A 842 39.32 22.32 -7.51
CA SER A 842 40.43 23.26 -7.24
C SER A 842 41.10 23.74 -8.53
N GLN A 843 41.31 22.85 -9.51
CA GLN A 843 41.85 23.19 -10.83
C GLN A 843 40.92 24.12 -11.61
N MET A 844 39.61 23.86 -11.58
CA MET A 844 38.61 24.71 -12.24
C MET A 844 38.60 26.14 -11.66
N LYS A 845 38.72 26.29 -10.33
CA LYS A 845 38.90 27.61 -9.68
C LYS A 845 40.16 28.35 -10.16
N GLN A 846 41.28 27.63 -10.31
CA GLN A 846 42.53 28.22 -10.83
C GLN A 846 42.40 28.64 -12.30
N ILE A 847 41.68 27.86 -13.13
CA ILE A 847 41.42 28.18 -14.54
C ILE A 847 40.52 29.41 -14.63
N ALA A 848 39.41 29.46 -13.89
CA ALA A 848 38.53 30.61 -13.87
C ALA A 848 39.24 31.89 -13.40
N SER A 849 40.14 31.79 -12.42
CA SER A 849 40.98 32.91 -11.98
C SER A 849 41.88 33.45 -13.10
N LYS A 850 42.40 32.60 -14.00
CA LYS A 850 43.17 33.04 -15.19
C LYS A 850 42.32 33.78 -16.23
N HIS A 851 41.03 33.46 -16.29
CA HIS A 851 40.04 34.17 -17.13
C HIS A 851 39.43 35.40 -16.45
N ASN A 852 39.85 35.74 -15.23
CA ASN A 852 39.23 36.76 -14.37
C ASN A 852 37.72 36.50 -14.11
N LEU A 853 37.31 35.23 -14.07
CA LEU A 853 35.96 34.80 -13.76
C LEU A 853 35.87 34.33 -12.31
N GLU A 854 34.95 34.93 -11.54
CA GLU A 854 34.62 34.46 -10.19
C GLU A 854 33.61 33.30 -10.29
N LEU A 855 33.95 32.14 -9.71
CA LEU A 855 33.03 31.01 -9.61
C LEU A 855 32.33 31.01 -8.25
N ARG A 856 31.02 30.76 -8.26
CA ARG A 856 30.27 30.39 -7.06
C ARG A 856 30.54 28.93 -6.69
N GLU A 857 30.28 28.51 -5.46
CA GLU A 857 30.50 27.12 -5.02
C GLU A 857 29.38 26.65 -4.10
N GLY A 858 28.52 25.75 -4.60
CA GLY A 858 27.23 25.48 -3.97
C GLY A 858 26.72 24.04 -4.02
N VAL A 859 25.74 23.76 -3.16
CA VAL A 859 24.98 22.50 -3.16
C VAL A 859 23.86 22.58 -4.20
N TYR A 860 23.79 21.60 -5.10
CA TYR A 860 22.77 21.53 -6.15
C TYR A 860 21.59 20.64 -5.74
N CYS A 861 20.37 21.16 -5.81
CA CYS A 861 19.15 20.43 -5.52
C CYS A 861 18.55 19.85 -6.80
N GLY A 862 18.57 18.51 -6.92
CA GLY A 862 17.89 17.80 -8.01
C GLY A 862 16.43 17.53 -7.68
N LEU A 863 15.52 17.98 -8.55
CA LEU A 863 14.08 17.72 -8.52
C LEU A 863 13.62 16.93 -9.76
N GLY A 864 12.34 16.55 -9.81
CA GLY A 864 11.77 15.74 -10.90
C GLY A 864 11.37 16.51 -12.16
N GLY A 865 10.93 17.77 -12.01
CA GLY A 865 10.29 18.55 -13.08
C GLY A 865 8.92 17.99 -13.51
N PRO A 866 8.25 18.59 -14.52
CA PRO A 866 8.69 19.74 -15.31
C PRO A 866 8.34 21.11 -14.70
N CYS A 867 7.62 21.15 -13.58
CA CYS A 867 7.24 22.40 -12.91
C CYS A 867 8.47 23.09 -12.31
N TYR A 868 8.57 24.42 -12.50
CA TYR A 868 9.41 25.25 -11.64
C TYR A 868 8.87 25.26 -10.20
N GLU A 869 9.76 25.53 -9.26
CA GLU A 869 9.51 25.37 -7.83
C GLU A 869 8.61 26.47 -7.26
N THR A 870 7.72 26.09 -6.34
CA THR A 870 6.96 27.06 -5.54
C THR A 870 7.87 27.82 -4.56
N ILE A 871 7.43 28.99 -4.12
CA ILE A 871 8.12 29.79 -3.09
C ILE A 871 8.36 28.98 -1.80
N ALA A 872 7.42 28.10 -1.44
CA ALA A 872 7.54 27.21 -0.29
C ALA A 872 8.67 26.19 -0.48
N GLU A 873 8.74 25.55 -1.65
CA GLU A 873 9.84 24.62 -1.99
C GLU A 873 11.18 25.35 -2.03
N ILE A 874 11.28 26.52 -2.66
CA ILE A 874 12.52 27.32 -2.70
C ILE A 874 12.99 27.70 -1.28
N ASN A 875 12.07 28.12 -0.41
CA ASN A 875 12.39 28.46 0.97
C ASN A 875 12.78 27.22 1.80
N MET A 876 12.18 26.06 1.54
CA MET A 876 12.61 24.76 2.09
C MET A 876 14.03 24.38 1.60
N LEU A 877 14.29 24.41 0.30
CA LEU A 877 15.59 24.06 -0.29
C LEU A 877 16.70 24.94 0.28
N ARG A 878 16.48 26.25 0.40
CA ARG A 878 17.43 27.18 1.05
C ARG A 878 17.67 26.82 2.51
N SER A 879 16.62 26.50 3.25
CA SER A 879 16.71 26.11 4.67
C SER A 879 17.45 24.78 4.88
N LEU A 880 17.46 23.90 3.87
CA LEU A 880 18.22 22.65 3.83
C LEU A 880 19.67 22.83 3.32
N GLY A 881 20.11 24.06 3.04
CA GLY A 881 21.46 24.37 2.56
C GLY A 881 21.65 24.23 1.04
N GLY A 882 20.55 24.18 0.26
CA GLY A 882 20.58 24.21 -1.20
C GLY A 882 20.92 25.59 -1.74
N ASP A 883 21.90 25.66 -2.64
CA ASP A 883 22.39 26.91 -3.24
C ASP A 883 21.81 27.16 -4.65
N ALA A 884 21.55 26.09 -5.42
CA ALA A 884 20.90 26.13 -6.73
C ALA A 884 19.97 24.92 -6.91
N VAL A 885 19.00 25.00 -7.82
CA VAL A 885 18.02 23.93 -8.08
C VAL A 885 17.87 23.64 -9.58
N GLY A 886 17.56 22.40 -9.93
CA GLY A 886 17.13 22.03 -11.27
C GLY A 886 16.74 20.56 -11.41
N MET A 887 16.41 20.16 -12.64
CA MET A 887 15.68 18.91 -12.91
C MET A 887 16.55 17.79 -13.52
N SER A 888 17.89 17.87 -13.36
CA SER A 888 18.85 16.93 -14.01
C SER A 888 20.15 16.74 -13.21
N ILE A 889 21.21 16.20 -13.81
CA ILE A 889 22.55 15.92 -13.26
C ILE A 889 22.60 14.82 -12.20
N VAL A 890 21.70 14.83 -11.22
CA VAL A 890 21.95 14.06 -9.99
C VAL A 890 21.84 12.55 -10.22
N HIS A 891 21.02 12.11 -11.18
CA HIS A 891 20.90 10.70 -11.54
C HIS A 891 22.10 10.24 -12.39
N GLU A 892 22.60 11.10 -13.29
CA GLU A 892 23.84 10.87 -14.05
C GLU A 892 25.06 10.78 -13.12
N VAL A 893 25.18 11.70 -12.15
CA VAL A 893 26.25 11.72 -11.13
C VAL A 893 26.17 10.49 -10.22
N THR A 894 24.98 10.07 -9.79
CA THR A 894 24.80 8.86 -8.98
C THR A 894 25.30 7.62 -9.74
N LEU A 895 24.98 7.50 -11.03
CA LEU A 895 25.43 6.37 -11.86
C LEU A 895 26.92 6.46 -12.20
N ALA A 896 27.47 7.66 -12.32
CA ALA A 896 28.90 7.89 -12.54
C ALA A 896 29.74 7.55 -11.32
N ALA A 897 29.29 7.92 -10.11
CA ALA A 897 29.92 7.52 -8.86
C ALA A 897 29.87 6.00 -8.66
N HIS A 898 28.75 5.34 -9.05
CA HIS A 898 28.68 3.88 -9.09
C HIS A 898 29.75 3.27 -10.01
N CYS A 899 30.00 3.87 -11.18
CA CYS A 899 31.03 3.43 -12.13
C CYS A 899 32.45 3.97 -11.84
N GLY A 900 32.70 4.58 -10.68
CA GLY A 900 34.02 5.06 -10.27
C GLY A 900 34.60 6.23 -11.09
N PHE A 901 33.76 7.05 -11.72
CA PHE A 901 34.23 8.26 -12.41
C PHE A 901 34.79 9.30 -11.43
N ARG A 902 35.78 10.08 -11.89
CA ARG A 902 36.11 11.39 -11.31
C ARG A 902 35.19 12.44 -11.94
N ILE A 903 34.44 13.19 -11.14
CA ILE A 903 33.34 14.04 -11.63
C ILE A 903 33.61 15.52 -11.36
N LEU A 904 33.43 16.37 -12.37
CA LEU A 904 33.33 17.82 -12.25
C LEU A 904 31.88 18.25 -12.58
N GLY A 905 31.27 19.04 -11.70
CA GLY A 905 29.92 19.58 -11.89
C GLY A 905 29.90 21.10 -11.99
N LEU A 906 29.23 21.63 -13.02
CA LEU A 906 29.02 23.07 -13.23
C LEU A 906 27.54 23.38 -13.44
N ALA A 907 27.02 24.44 -12.82
CA ALA A 907 25.68 24.94 -13.03
C ALA A 907 25.74 26.42 -13.40
N LEU A 908 25.13 26.80 -14.52
CA LEU A 908 24.90 28.19 -14.88
C LEU A 908 23.61 28.67 -14.21
N ILE A 909 23.68 29.73 -13.41
CA ILE A 909 22.50 30.33 -12.77
C ILE A 909 21.74 31.13 -13.83
N THR A 910 20.61 30.61 -14.29
CA THR A 910 19.86 31.18 -15.42
C THR A 910 18.70 32.08 -15.01
N ASN A 911 18.23 31.96 -13.77
CA ASN A 911 17.16 32.75 -13.17
C ASN A 911 17.35 32.77 -11.66
N LYS A 912 16.84 33.79 -10.97
CA LYS A 912 16.71 33.74 -9.50
C LYS A 912 15.41 33.02 -9.13
N CYS A 913 15.46 32.15 -8.14
CA CYS A 913 14.26 31.46 -7.66
C CYS A 913 13.39 32.39 -6.80
N LEU A 914 12.08 32.33 -7.00
CA LEU A 914 11.12 33.11 -6.23
C LEU A 914 11.17 32.74 -4.75
N SER A 915 11.35 33.75 -3.88
CA SER A 915 11.48 33.55 -2.43
C SER A 915 10.50 34.37 -1.59
N GLU A 916 9.77 35.28 -2.23
CA GLU A 916 8.89 36.28 -1.62
C GLU A 916 7.59 36.33 -2.43
N TYR A 917 6.44 36.33 -1.76
CA TYR A 917 5.12 36.17 -2.37
C TYR A 917 4.66 37.39 -3.18
N ASP A 918 5.21 38.58 -2.90
CA ASP A 918 4.89 39.83 -3.59
C ASP A 918 5.71 40.05 -4.88
N SER A 919 6.55 39.08 -5.26
CA SER A 919 7.39 39.17 -6.46
C SER A 919 6.60 38.92 -7.75
N THR A 920 6.65 39.87 -8.69
CA THR A 920 5.97 39.78 -9.99
C THR A 920 6.84 39.15 -11.09
N VAL A 921 7.94 38.48 -10.75
CA VAL A 921 8.91 37.92 -11.71
C VAL A 921 8.65 36.43 -11.91
N GLU A 922 8.21 36.02 -13.08
CA GLU A 922 7.99 34.59 -13.39
C GLU A 922 9.22 33.97 -14.08
N ALA A 923 9.51 32.70 -13.77
CA ALA A 923 10.58 31.94 -14.43
C ALA A 923 10.09 31.38 -15.78
N VAL A 924 10.63 31.90 -16.89
CA VAL A 924 10.24 31.49 -18.26
C VAL A 924 11.39 30.77 -18.96
N HIS A 925 11.08 29.66 -19.65
CA HIS A 925 12.07 28.82 -20.32
C HIS A 925 12.88 29.57 -21.41
N GLU A 926 12.29 30.55 -22.08
CA GLU A 926 12.97 31.39 -23.08
C GLU A 926 14.10 32.21 -22.46
N GLU A 927 13.95 32.70 -21.23
CA GLU A 927 15.02 33.41 -20.53
C GLU A 927 16.18 32.48 -20.20
N VAL A 928 15.88 31.24 -19.79
CA VAL A 928 16.89 30.21 -19.53
C VAL A 928 17.76 29.99 -20.77
N ILE A 929 17.14 29.89 -21.95
CA ILE A 929 17.87 29.77 -23.23
C ILE A 929 18.72 31.03 -23.50
N ARG A 930 18.14 32.23 -23.39
CA ARG A 930 18.82 33.50 -23.66
C ARG A 930 20.08 33.70 -22.79
N ILE A 931 19.99 33.47 -21.48
CA ILE A 931 21.14 33.57 -20.57
C ILE A 931 22.17 32.49 -20.87
N SER A 932 21.71 31.27 -21.19
CA SER A 932 22.56 30.16 -21.58
C SER A 932 23.38 30.44 -22.84
N GLU A 933 22.82 31.12 -23.84
CA GLU A 933 23.53 31.55 -25.05
C GLU A 933 24.55 32.66 -24.76
N LEU A 934 24.17 33.66 -23.95
CA LEU A 934 25.06 34.77 -23.56
C LEU A 934 26.33 34.30 -22.83
N LYS A 935 26.19 33.31 -21.93
CA LYS A 935 27.31 32.75 -21.15
C LYS A 935 27.96 31.50 -21.75
N ALA A 936 27.48 31.05 -22.92
CA ALA A 936 27.98 29.85 -23.59
C ALA A 936 29.50 29.91 -23.84
N ASN A 937 30.03 31.06 -24.30
CA ASN A 937 31.44 31.21 -24.67
C ASN A 937 32.37 31.11 -23.46
N GLU A 938 32.04 31.78 -22.35
CA GLU A 938 32.82 31.72 -21.10
C GLU A 938 32.90 30.29 -20.57
N LEU A 939 31.74 29.62 -20.48
CA LEU A 939 31.65 28.25 -19.97
C LEU A 939 32.33 27.23 -20.90
N GLN A 940 32.30 27.45 -22.22
CA GLN A 940 33.03 26.64 -23.20
C GLN A 940 34.56 26.76 -23.02
N GLN A 941 35.09 27.98 -22.82
CA GLN A 941 36.52 28.19 -22.59
C GLN A 941 37.00 27.55 -21.29
N LEU A 942 36.24 27.69 -20.19
CA LEU A 942 36.55 27.02 -18.93
C LEU A 942 36.65 25.49 -19.09
N VAL A 943 35.69 24.87 -19.78
CA VAL A 943 35.72 23.41 -20.02
C VAL A 943 36.85 23.01 -20.99
N LEU A 944 37.12 23.80 -22.03
CA LEU A 944 38.22 23.57 -22.98
C LEU A 944 39.58 23.55 -22.28
N ASP A 945 39.86 24.56 -21.44
CA ASP A 945 41.11 24.67 -20.68
C ASP A 945 41.23 23.58 -19.61
N PHE A 946 40.12 23.22 -18.95
CA PHE A 946 40.11 22.15 -17.95
C PHE A 946 40.39 20.78 -18.57
N VAL A 947 39.81 20.47 -19.73
CA VAL A 947 40.13 19.25 -20.49
C VAL A 947 41.61 19.24 -20.90
N GLY A 948 42.17 20.38 -21.31
CA GLY A 948 43.61 20.50 -21.58
C GLY A 948 44.50 20.34 -20.34
N ALA A 949 44.02 20.76 -19.17
CA ALA A 949 44.74 20.64 -17.89
C ALA A 949 44.82 19.19 -17.40
N ILE A 950 43.73 18.42 -17.47
CA ILE A 950 43.69 17.00 -17.05
C ILE A 950 44.79 16.18 -17.74
N LYS A 951 45.10 16.48 -19.00
CA LYS A 951 46.16 15.82 -19.78
C LYS A 951 47.56 15.89 -19.15
N ASN A 952 47.83 16.94 -18.36
CA ASN A 952 49.13 17.16 -17.74
C ASN A 952 49.26 16.47 -16.36
N ASP A 953 48.14 16.12 -15.74
CA ASP A 953 48.08 15.40 -14.45
C ASP A 953 48.27 13.87 -14.58
N GLN A 954 48.18 13.33 -15.81
CA GLN A 954 48.35 11.89 -16.10
C GLN A 954 49.74 11.53 -16.65
N LYS A 955 50.73 12.40 -16.50
CA LYS A 955 52.11 12.21 -16.97
C LYS A 955 53.11 11.96 -15.85
#